data_AF-A0A7S4AT85-F1
#
_entry.id   AF-A0A7S4AT85-F1
#
_cell.length_a   1.000
_cell.length_b   1.000
_cell.length_c   1.000
_cell.angle_alpha   90.00
_cell.angle_beta   90.00
_cell.angle_gamma   90.00
#
_symmetry.space_group_name_H-M   'P 1'
#
loop_
_entity.id
_entity.type
_entity.pdbx_description
1 polymer ?
#
loop_
_entity_poly.entity_id
_entity_poly.type
_entity_poly.pdbx_seq_one_letter_code
_entity_poly.pdbx_strand_id
1 'polypeptide(L)'
;MVSATTSSSKEYGYGSINTDFEVVPEAKKRKDIIGCDKLFFSSGGTRRIAVGAVVGVAIFLIGSKTFFPPNPRENSIHGIRIHSKSNSKSNSNSNYGGSPSSPDDKNDPFRLSPVENMGMLSVERNDDALPSPIWGNHLYKEGHPLPTNSWYLNLVSHRAASAPDDSTRVYTVPYIVDTASPFPGMEGLRVHWPVVKGSDTNVQMVNDFTNSLCLGAVGFGTTSSSEDGENQIDGSYRVTDGPLSHLGVGLEWGAENNSNSSSSSGNIMSTNIIRGMPYATMKYDTSFKTVPMIYSYHGMASDVQFDRTTPFKPIKSKSPKLVCGIEGTSKKGNVVTVQSHLHLHMVNSDFTWMVFFNKPVGVSCETNQELDPNLHDFKMAILDSDNSENNTTDADGDDAGTEKTDLIVRVAILNQCTTGHSTMPEHCMEQNALEDPEEYEFLLKQSAHLIPQSPTIDFEYSTKPDNTNAGNVDDVANIIIDWDAASTKKSTDEIDEQADLLMFALPHHQESLSSADASIPDANTTTTHQCISSFHGKTCLVSGSKWILEEDLGSPLSFDAPRPPMAEFIPTIAEYLSDDIHFKLPRNTMRGASDTYFSGKIIARLARIIVIASELRTLASASSIEDIQGLYQIDSDASITMLQDSMEAASSVDLPSSEDIALAVDQLRTVVQVWLKSDADAPYIYDKTWGGLVNCGCIYVGKKDKGSCNNTFPDCPALLSVNEDFGNGYYNDHHYHYGYHVYAAAVVAKFDPSWGRKHFDEVLLYIRDFANPYGDDEFFPQYRQKDWFLGSSWASGIISAENSPHGRNEESSSEAISAYEGMTLFGTAMVDAFEQVKNGRHDEIVATKLEKARLIRDSGQLLTASEIHATNRYWHLWSSDTHNNTYPPTYTQPVVGMLYDTMASFQTWFAPWAVVSFGIQLIPLTPVTETRDNVDWAIELYPKYEKACDDSGDFCEANGWSILQAGLLATAGNRSDAVKQAEAVPKEVFATDGGVGNSMTNTIWYIATRKEVV
;
A
#
# COMPACT_ATOMS: atom_id res chain seq x y z
N MET A 1 -4.94 -38.73 -2.16
CA MET A 1 -5.60 -39.28 -0.95
C MET A 1 -4.88 -38.72 0.26
N VAL A 2 -5.34 -37.58 0.76
CA VAL A 2 -5.04 -37.06 2.09
C VAL A 2 -6.37 -36.54 2.63
N SER A 3 -6.65 -36.95 3.86
CA SER A 3 -7.97 -36.96 4.49
C SER A 3 -8.44 -35.55 4.85
N ALA A 4 -9.56 -35.11 4.26
CA ALA A 4 -10.34 -33.98 4.74
C ALA A 4 -10.92 -34.31 6.12
N THR A 5 -10.40 -33.67 7.16
CA THR A 5 -11.07 -33.63 8.47
C THR A 5 -11.91 -32.37 8.50
N THR A 6 -13.21 -32.56 8.27
CA THR A 6 -14.26 -31.56 8.43
C THR A 6 -14.39 -31.21 9.91
N SER A 7 -13.88 -30.05 10.33
CA SER A 7 -14.41 -29.35 11.50
C SER A 7 -15.37 -28.28 11.01
N SER A 8 -16.63 -28.39 11.42
CA SER A 8 -17.69 -27.44 11.11
C SER A 8 -17.34 -26.03 11.62
N SER A 9 -16.86 -25.17 10.74
CA SER A 9 -16.98 -23.73 10.92
C SER A 9 -18.45 -23.37 10.71
N LYS A 10 -19.05 -22.75 11.72
CA LYS A 10 -20.33 -22.07 11.56
C LYS A 10 -20.14 -20.98 10.50
N GLU A 11 -21.03 -20.95 9.52
CA GLU A 11 -21.19 -19.84 8.59
C GLU A 11 -21.35 -18.54 9.40
N TYR A 12 -20.30 -17.72 9.40
CA TYR A 12 -20.41 -16.32 9.77
C TYR A 12 -20.73 -15.58 8.47
N GLY A 13 -22.01 -15.24 8.30
CA GLY A 13 -22.49 -14.49 7.15
C GLY A 13 -21.85 -13.11 7.12
N TYR A 14 -21.25 -12.78 5.98
CA TYR A 14 -20.91 -11.42 5.61
C TYR A 14 -22.19 -10.57 5.62
N GLY A 15 -22.11 -9.36 6.18
CA GLY A 15 -23.19 -8.39 6.22
C GLY A 15 -23.52 -7.87 4.82
N SER A 16 -24.22 -8.67 4.02
CA SER A 16 -24.93 -8.21 2.83
C SER A 16 -26.05 -7.29 3.26
N ILE A 17 -26.10 -6.09 2.68
CA ILE A 17 -27.33 -5.31 2.67
C ILE A 17 -28.39 -6.15 1.94
N ASN A 18 -29.41 -6.60 2.69
CA ASN A 18 -30.59 -7.27 2.18
C ASN A 18 -31.25 -6.45 1.05
N THR A 19 -30.92 -6.78 -0.20
CA THR A 19 -31.69 -6.38 -1.37
C THR A 19 -32.48 -7.57 -1.92
N ASP A 20 -33.50 -8.00 -1.19
CA ASP A 20 -34.57 -8.80 -1.79
C ASP A 20 -35.26 -7.95 -2.87
N PHE A 21 -34.92 -8.22 -4.14
CA PHE A 21 -35.72 -7.89 -5.30
C PHE A 21 -36.56 -9.12 -5.65
N GLU A 22 -37.86 -9.07 -5.40
CA GLU A 22 -38.80 -10.04 -5.97
C GLU A 22 -38.89 -9.80 -7.49
N VAL A 23 -38.13 -10.58 -8.26
CA VAL A 23 -38.48 -10.89 -9.65
C VAL A 23 -39.68 -11.82 -9.58
N VAL A 24 -40.83 -11.39 -10.08
CA VAL A 24 -42.04 -12.21 -10.20
C VAL A 24 -41.94 -13.06 -11.46
N PRO A 25 -41.91 -14.41 -11.40
CA PRO A 25 -42.17 -15.23 -12.57
C PRO A 25 -43.65 -15.64 -12.56
N GLU A 26 -44.42 -15.16 -13.53
CA GLU A 26 -45.74 -15.73 -13.85
C GLU A 26 -45.59 -17.18 -14.36
N ALA A 27 -46.09 -18.17 -13.61
CA ALA A 27 -46.49 -19.46 -14.20
C ALA A 27 -47.56 -20.23 -13.38
N LYS A 28 -48.79 -20.19 -13.92
CA LYS A 28 -49.79 -21.28 -14.06
C LYS A 28 -50.11 -22.22 -12.88
N LYS A 29 -51.33 -22.02 -12.34
CA LYS A 29 -52.40 -22.99 -11.96
C LYS A 29 -52.00 -24.35 -11.31
N ARG A 30 -52.45 -24.57 -10.06
CA ARG A 30 -53.49 -25.57 -9.67
C ARG A 30 -53.84 -25.56 -8.16
N LYS A 31 -55.13 -25.30 -7.90
CA LYS A 31 -56.10 -25.89 -6.94
C LYS A 31 -55.71 -26.34 -5.51
N ASP A 32 -56.46 -25.72 -4.58
CA ASP A 32 -57.27 -26.25 -3.47
C ASP A 32 -56.58 -27.01 -2.30
N ILE A 33 -56.75 -26.50 -1.06
CA ILE A 33 -57.69 -27.00 -0.03
C ILE A 33 -57.51 -26.22 1.31
N ILE A 34 -58.54 -25.44 1.66
CA ILE A 34 -59.31 -25.34 2.92
C ILE A 34 -58.61 -25.51 4.29
N GLY A 35 -58.83 -24.54 5.19
CA GLY A 35 -58.84 -24.80 6.64
C GLY A 35 -58.81 -23.57 7.56
N CYS A 36 -59.99 -22.97 7.83
CA CYS A 36 -60.23 -21.94 8.86
C CYS A 36 -60.07 -22.47 10.30
N ASP A 37 -59.64 -21.62 11.24
CA ASP A 37 -60.54 -21.04 12.26
C ASP A 37 -59.86 -19.96 13.15
N LYS A 38 -60.56 -18.80 13.29
CA LYS A 38 -60.91 -17.97 14.47
C LYS A 38 -59.85 -17.63 15.55
N LEU A 39 -59.83 -16.45 16.20
CA LEU A 39 -60.89 -15.65 16.85
C LEU A 39 -60.29 -14.26 17.25
N PHE A 40 -61.04 -13.16 17.02
CA PHE A 40 -61.32 -11.97 17.90
C PHE A 40 -60.15 -11.16 18.56
N PHE A 41 -60.08 -9.81 18.66
CA PHE A 41 -61.02 -8.67 18.90
C PHE A 41 -60.41 -7.36 18.27
N SER A 42 -61.14 -6.50 17.53
CA SER A 42 -61.81 -5.22 17.96
C SER A 42 -60.88 -4.21 18.68
N SER A 43 -60.83 -2.90 18.45
CA SER A 43 -61.56 -1.87 17.66
C SER A 43 -60.65 -0.61 17.69
N GLY A 44 -60.52 0.23 16.66
CA GLY A 44 -61.50 1.18 16.16
C GLY A 44 -61.18 2.61 16.66
N GLY A 45 -60.88 3.56 15.76
CA GLY A 45 -60.75 4.97 16.16
C GLY A 45 -60.04 5.91 15.17
N THR A 46 -60.64 6.16 14.01
CA THR A 46 -60.30 7.23 13.07
C THR A 46 -60.77 8.61 13.56
N ARG A 47 -60.00 9.68 13.31
CA ARG A 47 -60.53 10.96 12.79
C ARG A 47 -59.44 11.89 12.24
N ARG A 48 -59.70 12.38 11.02
CA ARG A 48 -59.03 13.45 10.25
C ARG A 48 -59.52 14.85 10.69
N ILE A 49 -58.90 15.88 10.06
CA ILE A 49 -59.35 17.28 9.74
C ILE A 49 -58.39 18.29 10.41
N ALA A 50 -57.85 19.36 9.80
CA ALA A 50 -58.05 20.07 8.52
C ALA A 50 -56.82 20.92 8.13
N VAL A 51 -56.87 21.33 6.87
CA VAL A 51 -56.10 22.30 6.07
C VAL A 51 -56.15 23.74 6.59
N GLY A 52 -55.09 24.52 6.30
CA GLY A 52 -55.13 26.00 6.28
C GLY A 52 -53.89 26.60 5.58
N ALA A 53 -54.09 27.14 4.39
CA ALA A 53 -53.10 27.84 3.54
C ALA A 53 -53.18 29.37 3.75
N VAL A 54 -52.09 30.12 3.53
CA VAL A 54 -52.11 31.52 3.01
C VAL A 54 -50.81 31.84 2.23
N VAL A 55 -51.01 32.57 1.13
CA VAL A 55 -50.13 33.06 0.06
C VAL A 55 -49.54 34.45 0.38
N GLY A 56 -48.38 34.83 -0.20
CA GLY A 56 -47.88 36.21 -0.15
C GLY A 56 -46.63 36.55 -0.99
N VAL A 57 -46.82 36.69 -2.30
CA VAL A 57 -46.06 37.34 -3.41
C VAL A 57 -45.09 38.51 -3.06
N ALA A 58 -43.90 38.58 -3.71
CA ALA A 58 -43.49 39.67 -4.65
C ALA A 58 -42.03 39.61 -5.16
N ILE A 59 -41.88 40.04 -6.41
CA ILE A 59 -40.78 39.98 -7.38
C ILE A 59 -39.83 41.19 -7.30
N PHE A 60 -38.54 41.02 -7.62
CA PHE A 60 -37.78 41.94 -8.49
C PHE A 60 -36.58 41.22 -9.16
N LEU A 61 -36.46 41.41 -10.48
CA LEU A 61 -35.44 40.87 -11.40
C LEU A 61 -34.39 41.95 -11.76
N ILE A 62 -33.34 41.48 -12.45
CA ILE A 62 -32.28 42.19 -13.21
C ILE A 62 -31.00 42.40 -12.38
N GLY A 63 -29.82 41.93 -12.75
CA GLY A 63 -29.34 41.19 -13.92
C GLY A 63 -27.81 41.30 -13.93
N SER A 64 -27.10 40.19 -14.12
CA SER A 64 -25.63 40.20 -14.20
C SER A 64 -25.17 39.24 -15.30
N LYS A 65 -24.59 39.84 -16.34
CA LYS A 65 -23.85 39.18 -17.41
C LYS A 65 -22.67 38.41 -16.78
N THR A 66 -22.58 37.11 -17.04
CA THR A 66 -21.36 36.33 -16.82
C THR A 66 -20.62 36.23 -18.16
N PHE A 67 -19.57 37.05 -18.31
CA PHE A 67 -18.53 36.91 -19.33
C PHE A 67 -17.33 36.26 -18.62
N PHE A 68 -16.94 35.06 -19.03
CA PHE A 68 -15.59 34.53 -18.78
C PHE A 68 -14.69 35.02 -19.92
N PRO A 69 -13.60 35.76 -19.66
CA PRO A 69 -12.62 36.03 -20.70
C PRO A 69 -11.60 34.87 -20.77
N PRO A 70 -11.23 34.42 -21.98
CA PRO A 70 -10.06 33.58 -22.19
C PRO A 70 -8.82 34.48 -22.16
N ASN A 71 -7.76 34.11 -21.45
CA ASN A 71 -6.44 34.70 -21.70
C ASN A 71 -5.30 33.90 -21.06
N PRO A 72 -4.06 34.08 -21.55
CA PRO A 72 -3.21 32.96 -21.93
C PRO A 72 -2.05 32.80 -20.95
N ARG A 73 -1.43 31.63 -21.02
CA ARG A 73 -0.20 31.25 -20.33
C ARG A 73 0.90 32.28 -20.60
N GLU A 74 1.49 32.82 -19.54
CA GLU A 74 2.82 33.41 -19.56
C GLU A 74 3.72 32.56 -18.66
N ASN A 75 4.73 31.94 -19.27
CA ASN A 75 5.73 31.10 -18.63
C ASN A 75 6.54 31.90 -17.61
N SER A 76 6.45 31.55 -16.32
CA SER A 76 7.51 31.81 -15.36
C SER A 76 8.01 30.49 -14.78
N ILE A 77 9.09 30.00 -15.38
CA ILE A 77 9.92 28.88 -14.93
C ILE A 77 10.51 29.24 -13.58
N HIS A 78 9.97 28.71 -12.49
CA HIS A 78 10.66 28.55 -11.20
C HIS A 78 10.24 27.18 -10.66
N GLY A 79 11.13 26.19 -10.76
CA GLY A 79 10.95 24.91 -10.08
C GLY A 79 10.75 25.17 -8.58
N ILE A 80 9.67 24.66 -8.03
CA ILE A 80 9.38 24.75 -6.60
C ILE A 80 10.20 23.66 -5.93
N ARG A 81 11.31 24.05 -5.30
CA ARG A 81 12.09 23.17 -4.43
C ARG A 81 11.37 23.09 -3.09
N ILE A 82 10.53 22.08 -2.90
CA ILE A 82 9.93 21.78 -1.60
C ILE A 82 11.02 21.11 -0.76
N HIS A 83 11.74 21.90 0.04
CA HIS A 83 12.59 21.35 1.08
C HIS A 83 11.70 20.88 2.24
N SER A 84 11.44 19.58 2.35
CA SER A 84 11.35 18.95 3.67
C SER A 84 12.73 19.10 4.31
N LYS A 85 12.94 20.11 5.15
CA LYS A 85 14.18 20.19 5.93
C LYS A 85 14.12 19.13 7.03
N SER A 86 14.48 17.88 6.70
CA SER A 86 15.01 16.97 7.71
C SER A 86 16.45 17.41 8.03
N ASN A 87 16.59 18.49 8.80
CA ASN A 87 17.89 18.83 9.39
C ASN A 87 18.16 17.83 10.53
N SER A 88 18.60 16.61 10.18
CA SER A 88 19.15 15.63 11.11
C SER A 88 20.55 16.06 11.56
N LYS A 89 20.63 17.19 12.27
CA LYS A 89 21.78 17.60 13.08
C LYS A 89 21.36 18.77 13.96
N SER A 90 20.79 18.47 15.13
CA SER A 90 20.86 19.40 16.26
C SER A 90 21.01 18.66 17.58
N ASN A 91 22.10 19.01 18.25
CA ASN A 91 22.51 18.62 19.59
C ASN A 91 21.37 18.33 20.56
N SER A 92 21.54 17.22 21.28
CA SER A 92 20.89 16.94 22.55
C SER A 92 21.09 18.10 23.54
N ASN A 93 19.97 18.77 23.87
CA ASN A 93 19.61 19.35 25.16
C ASN A 93 18.73 20.58 24.97
N SER A 94 17.41 20.38 25.00
CA SER A 94 16.50 21.41 25.50
C SER A 94 15.29 20.75 26.15
N ASN A 95 15.14 21.03 27.44
CA ASN A 95 14.00 20.62 28.27
C ASN A 95 12.67 20.89 27.59
N TYR A 96 11.82 19.86 27.54
CA TYR A 96 10.40 19.97 27.22
C TYR A 96 9.69 20.83 28.26
N GLY A 97 9.17 21.95 27.81
CA GLY A 97 8.16 22.75 28.46
C GLY A 97 7.36 23.43 27.36
N GLY A 98 6.07 23.08 27.26
CA GLY A 98 5.18 23.58 26.22
C GLY A 98 5.32 25.09 26.00
N SER A 99 5.63 25.47 24.77
CA SER A 99 5.64 26.86 24.31
C SER A 99 4.56 27.01 23.23
N PRO A 100 3.87 28.16 23.14
CA PRO A 100 2.68 28.30 22.32
C PRO A 100 3.02 28.18 20.83
N SER A 101 2.11 27.56 20.08
CA SER A 101 2.13 27.47 18.62
C SER A 101 2.45 28.81 17.95
N SER A 102 3.28 28.74 16.92
CA SER A 102 3.53 29.89 16.04
C SER A 102 2.19 30.36 15.46
N PRO A 103 1.99 31.67 15.20
CA PRO A 103 0.85 32.14 14.41
C PRO A 103 0.68 31.41 13.07
N ASP A 104 1.77 30.87 12.52
CA ASP A 104 1.80 30.11 11.27
C ASP A 104 1.13 28.72 11.39
N ASP A 105 1.11 28.10 12.58
CA ASP A 105 0.58 26.74 12.78
C ASP A 105 -0.94 26.66 12.63
N LYS A 106 -1.65 27.77 12.86
CA LYS A 106 -3.12 27.79 12.82
C LYS A 106 -3.70 27.87 11.40
N ASN A 107 -2.87 28.18 10.41
CA ASN A 107 -3.29 28.39 9.03
C ASN A 107 -2.81 27.29 8.07
N ASP A 108 -1.93 26.38 8.53
CA ASP A 108 -1.53 25.21 7.75
C ASP A 108 -2.54 24.06 7.97
N PRO A 109 -3.29 23.64 6.93
CA PRO A 109 -4.27 22.57 7.05
C PRO A 109 -3.71 21.22 7.55
N PHE A 110 -2.42 20.95 7.35
CA PHE A 110 -1.76 19.73 7.81
C PHE A 110 -1.38 19.75 9.30
N ARG A 111 -1.48 20.91 9.96
CA ARG A 111 -1.24 21.06 11.41
C ARG A 111 -2.53 21.18 12.21
N LEU A 112 -3.68 21.14 11.54
CA LEU A 112 -4.98 21.24 12.21
C LEU A 112 -5.34 19.92 12.88
N SER A 113 -5.59 19.99 14.20
CA SER A 113 -6.11 18.90 15.01
C SER A 113 -7.51 18.53 14.54
N PRO A 114 -7.76 17.25 14.19
CA PRO A 114 -9.10 16.76 13.87
C PRO A 114 -10.12 17.02 14.99
N VAL A 115 -9.67 16.96 16.24
CA VAL A 115 -10.56 17.13 17.40
C VAL A 115 -10.67 18.60 17.80
N GLU A 116 -9.54 19.27 18.05
CA GLU A 116 -9.56 20.61 18.65
C GLU A 116 -9.87 21.72 17.64
N ASN A 117 -9.39 21.58 16.39
CA ASN A 117 -9.60 22.60 15.36
C ASN A 117 -10.80 22.28 14.48
N MET A 118 -11.02 21.00 14.16
CA MET A 118 -12.07 20.56 13.24
C MET A 118 -13.34 20.04 13.94
N GLY A 119 -13.30 19.84 15.26
CA GLY A 119 -14.48 19.47 16.06
C GLY A 119 -14.97 18.05 15.83
N MET A 120 -14.12 17.13 15.34
CA MET A 120 -14.49 15.74 15.14
C MET A 120 -14.73 15.02 16.48
N LEU A 121 -15.67 14.08 16.46
CA LEU A 121 -15.78 13.05 17.48
C LEU A 121 -14.50 12.20 17.48
N SER A 122 -14.07 11.74 18.66
CA SER A 122 -12.83 10.97 18.79
C SER A 122 -12.94 9.81 19.76
N VAL A 123 -12.18 8.76 19.51
CA VAL A 123 -12.08 7.58 20.37
C VAL A 123 -10.63 7.32 20.75
N GLU A 124 -10.43 6.70 21.91
CA GLU A 124 -9.19 6.03 22.28
C GLU A 124 -9.53 4.54 22.39
N ARG A 125 -8.80 3.69 21.68
CA ARG A 125 -9.05 2.26 21.63
C ARG A 125 -8.84 1.64 23.01
N ASN A 126 -9.74 0.73 23.36
CA ASN A 126 -9.65 -0.12 24.54
C ASN A 126 -10.12 -1.56 24.25
N ASP A 127 -10.23 -1.86 22.95
CA ASP A 127 -10.72 -3.06 22.34
C ASP A 127 -9.54 -3.90 21.80
N ASP A 128 -9.85 -4.90 20.97
CA ASP A 128 -8.86 -5.73 20.30
C ASP A 128 -8.05 -5.00 19.21
N ALA A 129 -8.44 -3.76 18.87
CA ALA A 129 -7.69 -2.91 17.94
C ALA A 129 -6.55 -2.12 18.60
N LEU A 130 -6.33 -2.25 19.91
CA LEU A 130 -5.20 -1.59 20.58
C LEU A 130 -3.86 -1.96 19.90
N PRO A 131 -2.89 -1.05 19.79
CA PRO A 131 -1.55 -1.42 19.34
C PRO A 131 -0.89 -2.37 20.34
N SER A 132 -0.04 -3.28 19.84
CA SER A 132 0.67 -4.24 20.70
C SER A 132 1.73 -3.57 21.59
N PRO A 133 2.14 -4.20 22.69
CA PRO A 133 3.23 -3.71 23.52
C PRO A 133 4.58 -3.58 22.80
N ILE A 134 4.77 -4.24 21.65
CA ILE A 134 6.00 -4.17 20.84
C ILE A 134 6.26 -2.73 20.38
N TRP A 135 5.25 -1.89 20.21
CA TRP A 135 5.46 -0.48 19.85
C TRP A 135 6.25 0.32 20.91
N GLY A 136 6.40 -0.20 22.14
CA GLY A 136 7.28 0.37 23.14
C GLY A 136 6.97 1.85 23.46
N ASN A 137 7.98 2.71 23.39
CA ASN A 137 7.83 4.13 23.72
C ASN A 137 6.93 4.90 22.75
N HIS A 138 6.68 4.37 21.55
CA HIS A 138 5.77 4.99 20.59
C HIS A 138 4.32 5.03 21.10
N LEU A 139 3.94 4.14 22.03
CA LEU A 139 2.61 4.13 22.66
C LEU A 139 2.36 5.32 23.59
N TYR A 140 3.42 5.91 24.15
CA TYR A 140 3.32 6.97 25.17
C TYR A 140 3.62 8.36 24.62
N LYS A 141 4.01 8.45 23.35
CA LYS A 141 4.23 9.72 22.67
C LYS A 141 2.88 10.26 22.23
N GLU A 142 2.31 11.18 23.01
CA GLU A 142 1.12 11.92 22.60
C GLU A 142 1.36 12.57 21.23
N GLY A 143 0.48 12.30 20.26
CA GLY A 143 0.52 12.94 18.94
C GLY A 143 1.52 12.35 17.94
N HIS A 144 1.93 11.08 18.07
CA HIS A 144 2.64 10.39 16.98
C HIS A 144 1.76 9.29 16.38
N PRO A 145 1.29 9.45 15.13
CA PRO A 145 0.44 8.45 14.49
C PRO A 145 1.25 7.18 14.19
N LEU A 146 0.58 6.03 14.29
CA LEU A 146 1.16 4.72 14.01
C LEU A 146 0.70 4.22 12.62
N PRO A 147 1.58 3.53 11.87
CA PRO A 147 1.20 2.93 10.61
C PRO A 147 0.24 1.76 10.83
N THR A 148 -0.71 1.60 9.92
CA THR A 148 -1.77 0.58 10.01
C THR A 148 -1.80 -0.37 8.81
N ASN A 149 -1.08 -0.05 7.73
CA ASN A 149 -1.08 -0.81 6.48
C ASN A 149 0.35 -1.14 5.98
N SER A 150 1.39 -0.89 6.79
CA SER A 150 2.78 -1.19 6.42
C SER A 150 3.07 -2.70 6.35
N TRP A 151 3.97 -3.08 5.44
CA TRP A 151 4.36 -4.47 5.20
C TRP A 151 4.92 -5.22 6.42
N TYR A 152 5.49 -4.50 7.39
CA TYR A 152 6.11 -5.10 8.58
C TYR A 152 5.15 -5.36 9.75
N LEU A 153 3.84 -5.10 9.61
CA LEU A 153 2.92 -5.11 10.75
C LEU A 153 2.78 -6.47 11.45
N ASN A 154 3.01 -7.58 10.75
CA ASN A 154 3.00 -8.90 11.38
C ASN A 154 4.08 -9.02 12.49
N LEU A 155 5.22 -8.33 12.36
CA LEU A 155 6.30 -8.30 13.36
C LEU A 155 5.96 -7.49 14.62
N VAL A 156 4.94 -6.63 14.55
CA VAL A 156 4.53 -5.75 15.66
C VAL A 156 3.08 -6.02 16.10
N SER A 157 2.53 -7.17 15.72
CA SER A 157 1.19 -7.63 16.05
C SER A 157 1.07 -8.13 17.50
N HIS A 158 -0.15 -8.27 18.04
CA HIS A 158 -0.34 -8.91 19.35
C HIS A 158 0.08 -10.38 19.36
N ARG A 159 -0.10 -11.09 18.23
CA ARG A 159 0.39 -12.45 18.10
C ARG A 159 1.91 -12.48 18.31
N ALA A 160 2.64 -11.61 17.62
CA ALA A 160 4.08 -11.48 17.79
C ALA A 160 4.45 -11.07 19.23
N ALA A 161 3.69 -10.19 19.88
CA ALA A 161 3.97 -9.79 21.26
C ALA A 161 3.79 -10.94 22.27
N SER A 162 2.83 -11.83 22.02
CA SER A 162 2.48 -12.94 22.92
C SER A 162 3.35 -14.18 22.73
N ALA A 163 3.58 -14.58 21.48
CA ALA A 163 4.36 -15.73 21.08
C ALA A 163 4.66 -15.62 19.58
N PRO A 164 5.82 -15.03 19.18
CA PRO A 164 6.21 -14.99 17.78
C PRO A 164 6.31 -16.40 17.20
N ASP A 165 5.72 -16.59 16.02
CA ASP A 165 5.69 -17.85 15.31
C ASP A 165 5.78 -17.66 13.79
N ASP A 166 5.75 -18.75 13.03
CA ASP A 166 5.84 -18.74 11.56
C ASP A 166 4.77 -17.89 10.87
N SER A 167 3.65 -17.57 11.53
CA SER A 167 2.58 -16.72 10.98
C SER A 167 2.87 -15.22 11.15
N THR A 168 3.81 -14.85 12.01
CA THR A 168 4.22 -13.46 12.27
C THR A 168 5.30 -12.95 11.32
N ARG A 169 5.64 -13.74 10.29
CA ARG A 169 6.65 -13.43 9.29
C ARG A 169 6.26 -12.29 8.37
N VAL A 170 7.29 -11.66 7.80
CA VAL A 170 7.19 -10.61 6.78
C VAL A 170 8.20 -10.86 5.67
N TYR A 171 7.95 -10.28 4.49
CA TYR A 171 8.83 -10.40 3.34
C TYR A 171 9.56 -9.08 3.09
N THR A 172 10.89 -9.12 3.03
CA THR A 172 11.73 -7.91 2.86
C THR A 172 12.25 -7.75 1.44
N VAL A 173 12.24 -8.83 0.64
CA VAL A 173 13.02 -9.01 -0.59
C VAL A 173 14.54 -9.05 -0.31
N PRO A 174 15.23 -10.18 -0.57
CA PRO A 174 14.69 -11.49 -0.97
C PRO A 174 14.30 -12.39 0.20
N TYR A 175 14.47 -11.93 1.45
CA TYR A 175 14.27 -12.79 2.61
C TYR A 175 12.85 -12.72 3.18
N ILE A 176 12.36 -13.87 3.62
CA ILE A 176 11.31 -13.94 4.63
C ILE A 176 11.99 -13.88 6.00
N VAL A 177 11.48 -13.05 6.90
CA VAL A 177 12.00 -12.89 8.25
C VAL A 177 10.90 -12.93 9.31
N ASP A 178 11.25 -13.43 10.49
CA ASP A 178 10.40 -13.42 11.69
C ASP A 178 11.27 -13.46 12.96
N THR A 179 10.62 -13.36 14.12
CA THR A 179 11.25 -13.36 15.44
C THR A 179 10.93 -14.62 16.25
N ALA A 180 10.52 -15.71 15.59
CA ALA A 180 10.18 -16.96 16.28
C ALA A 180 11.40 -17.58 16.94
N SER A 181 11.35 -17.78 18.26
CA SER A 181 12.45 -18.36 19.02
C SER A 181 12.71 -19.81 18.58
N PRO A 182 13.97 -20.19 18.25
CA PRO A 182 14.25 -21.54 17.81
C PRO A 182 14.11 -22.61 18.90
N PHE A 183 14.38 -22.23 20.14
CA PHE A 183 14.17 -23.02 21.33
C PHE A 183 14.14 -22.08 22.54
N PRO A 184 13.47 -22.47 23.64
CA PRO A 184 13.31 -21.60 24.80
C PRO A 184 14.65 -21.02 25.31
N GLY A 185 14.73 -19.70 25.41
CA GLY A 185 15.91 -18.96 25.90
C GLY A 185 16.88 -18.47 24.82
N MET A 186 16.60 -18.71 23.53
CA MET A 186 17.25 -18.04 22.40
C MET A 186 16.28 -17.10 21.71
N GLU A 187 16.61 -15.82 21.67
CA GLU A 187 15.81 -14.80 20.98
C GLU A 187 16.61 -14.19 19.84
N GLY A 188 15.93 -13.65 18.82
CA GLY A 188 16.59 -12.97 17.72
C GLY A 188 15.77 -12.93 16.43
N LEU A 189 16.47 -12.86 15.30
CA LEU A 189 15.90 -12.77 13.96
C LEU A 189 16.15 -14.06 13.19
N ARG A 190 15.09 -14.70 12.71
CA ARG A 190 15.16 -15.84 11.80
C ARG A 190 15.05 -15.37 10.35
N VAL A 191 15.97 -15.83 9.51
CA VAL A 191 16.12 -15.40 8.12
C VAL A 191 15.98 -16.62 7.20
N HIS A 192 15.11 -16.51 6.21
CA HIS A 192 14.77 -17.60 5.31
C HIS A 192 14.80 -17.17 3.85
N TRP A 193 15.22 -18.08 2.98
CA TRP A 193 15.15 -17.93 1.53
C TRP A 193 13.92 -18.64 0.96
N PRO A 194 12.91 -17.92 0.44
CA PRO A 194 11.68 -18.54 -0.05
C PRO A 194 11.88 -19.33 -1.34
N VAL A 195 11.02 -20.33 -1.57
CA VAL A 195 10.84 -21.00 -2.87
C VAL A 195 9.52 -20.53 -3.47
N VAL A 196 9.50 -20.13 -4.74
CA VAL A 196 8.30 -19.70 -5.44
C VAL A 196 7.65 -20.87 -6.17
N LYS A 197 6.48 -21.31 -5.70
CA LYS A 197 5.67 -22.32 -6.38
C LYS A 197 4.50 -21.67 -7.11
N GLY A 198 4.29 -22.06 -8.37
CA GLY A 198 3.21 -21.57 -9.21
C GLY A 198 2.31 -22.68 -9.75
N SER A 199 1.01 -22.43 -9.80
CA SER A 199 0.02 -23.08 -10.66
C SER A 199 -0.48 -22.10 -11.71
N ASP A 200 -1.45 -22.53 -12.52
CA ASP A 200 -2.15 -21.69 -13.48
C ASP A 200 -2.86 -20.48 -12.87
N THR A 201 -3.17 -20.51 -11.58
CA THR A 201 -4.06 -19.58 -10.87
C THR A 201 -3.47 -19.04 -9.57
N ASN A 202 -2.32 -19.54 -9.11
CA ASN A 202 -1.72 -19.13 -7.85
C ASN A 202 -0.20 -19.17 -7.91
N VAL A 203 0.48 -18.14 -7.44
CA VAL A 203 1.92 -18.14 -7.17
C VAL A 203 2.11 -17.86 -5.70
N GLN A 204 2.90 -18.67 -4.99
CA GLN A 204 3.12 -18.50 -3.57
C GLN A 204 4.57 -18.79 -3.20
N MET A 205 5.08 -18.03 -2.23
CA MET A 205 6.30 -18.41 -1.53
C MET A 205 6.01 -19.54 -0.56
N VAL A 206 6.79 -20.62 -0.66
CA VAL A 206 6.82 -21.70 0.31
C VAL A 206 7.92 -21.40 1.32
N ASN A 207 7.52 -21.38 2.58
CA ASN A 207 8.42 -21.22 3.71
C ASN A 207 8.77 -22.59 4.30
N ASP A 208 10.05 -22.90 4.44
CA ASP A 208 10.56 -24.07 5.15
C ASP A 208 11.57 -23.61 6.20
N PHE A 209 11.06 -23.28 7.38
CA PHE A 209 11.88 -22.75 8.48
C PHE A 209 13.00 -23.71 8.89
N THR A 210 12.94 -25.00 8.52
CA THR A 210 14.01 -25.95 8.81
C THR A 210 15.30 -25.62 8.07
N ASN A 211 15.26 -24.83 6.99
CA ASN A 211 16.45 -24.39 6.26
C ASN A 211 16.86 -22.93 6.57
N SER A 212 16.26 -22.32 7.59
CA SER A 212 16.55 -20.95 8.00
C SER A 212 17.84 -20.80 8.80
N LEU A 213 18.33 -19.57 8.88
CA LEU A 213 19.43 -19.16 9.76
C LEU A 213 18.91 -18.14 10.77
N CYS A 214 19.06 -18.43 12.06
CA CYS A 214 18.69 -17.52 13.16
C CYS A 214 19.93 -16.78 13.66
N LEU A 215 19.83 -15.45 13.76
CA LEU A 215 20.81 -14.55 14.37
C LEU A 215 20.23 -14.05 15.68
N GLY A 216 20.84 -14.40 16.79
CA GLY A 216 20.29 -14.06 18.09
C GLY A 216 21.27 -14.23 19.23
N ALA A 217 20.75 -14.35 20.44
CA ALA A 217 21.56 -14.64 21.61
C ALA A 217 20.83 -15.60 22.56
N VAL A 218 21.61 -16.41 23.27
CA VAL A 218 21.13 -17.24 24.39
C VAL A 218 21.37 -16.54 25.72
N GLY A 219 20.51 -16.80 26.71
CA GLY A 219 20.61 -16.22 28.05
C GLY A 219 19.35 -15.46 28.51
N PHE A 220 18.30 -15.48 27.69
CA PHE A 220 16.99 -14.95 28.07
C PHE A 220 16.24 -15.96 28.96
N GLY A 221 15.48 -15.45 29.94
CA GLY A 221 14.73 -16.27 30.88
C GLY A 221 13.55 -16.98 30.22
N THR A 222 13.33 -18.25 30.55
CA THR A 222 12.12 -18.98 30.16
C THR A 222 11.08 -18.80 31.26
N THR A 223 9.89 -18.30 30.92
CA THR A 223 8.79 -18.09 31.87
C THR A 223 8.19 -19.42 32.33
N SER A 224 8.92 -20.18 33.16
CA SER A 224 8.39 -21.09 34.18
C SER A 224 9.55 -21.83 34.86
N SER A 225 9.64 -21.66 36.18
CA SER A 225 10.48 -22.40 37.14
C SER A 225 11.96 -22.01 37.30
N SER A 226 12.24 -21.25 38.37
CA SER A 226 13.30 -21.59 39.31
C SER A 226 13.11 -20.81 40.62
N GLU A 227 13.34 -21.50 41.73
CA GLU A 227 13.21 -21.00 43.11
C GLU A 227 14.42 -20.14 43.55
N ASP A 228 15.33 -19.81 42.63
CA ASP A 228 16.56 -19.08 42.88
C ASP A 228 16.49 -17.70 42.21
N GLY A 229 16.41 -16.64 43.01
CA GLY A 229 16.15 -15.26 42.58
C GLY A 229 17.26 -14.56 41.78
N GLU A 230 17.75 -15.17 40.69
CA GLU A 230 18.52 -14.46 39.67
C GLU A 230 17.59 -13.64 38.76
N ASN A 231 17.95 -12.38 38.50
CA ASN A 231 17.22 -11.48 37.61
C ASN A 231 17.22 -12.05 36.18
N GLN A 232 16.18 -12.79 35.80
CA GLN A 232 15.98 -13.26 34.43
C GLN A 232 15.90 -12.08 33.46
N ILE A 233 16.59 -12.20 32.33
CA ILE A 233 16.56 -11.22 31.24
C ILE A 233 15.30 -11.50 30.41
N ASP A 234 14.46 -10.48 30.24
CA ASP A 234 13.28 -10.57 29.39
C ASP A 234 13.69 -10.71 27.91
N GLY A 235 13.15 -11.74 27.26
CA GLY A 235 13.36 -12.04 25.84
C GLY A 235 12.38 -11.33 24.91
N SER A 236 11.44 -10.54 25.44
CA SER A 236 10.56 -9.72 24.61
C SER A 236 11.35 -8.65 23.83
N TYR A 237 10.81 -8.25 22.68
CA TYR A 237 11.36 -7.18 21.86
C TYR A 237 10.37 -6.05 21.67
N ARG A 238 10.89 -4.88 21.30
CA ARG A 238 10.11 -3.70 20.95
C ARG A 238 10.69 -2.99 19.73
N VAL A 239 9.91 -2.09 19.15
CA VAL A 239 10.36 -1.16 18.11
C VAL A 239 11.38 -0.20 18.71
N THR A 240 12.47 0.05 18.00
CA THR A 240 13.50 1.00 18.41
C THR A 240 12.96 2.42 18.53
N ASP A 241 13.51 3.19 19.45
CA ASP A 241 13.23 4.62 19.55
C ASP A 241 13.74 5.38 18.31
N GLY A 242 12.96 6.34 17.83
CA GLY A 242 13.32 7.20 16.70
C GLY A 242 12.12 7.49 15.79
N PRO A 243 12.35 8.12 14.63
CA PRO A 243 11.35 8.21 13.57
C PRO A 243 11.03 6.83 12.98
N LEU A 244 9.75 6.59 12.66
CA LEU A 244 9.33 5.40 11.93
C LEU A 244 9.67 5.55 10.45
N SER A 245 10.01 4.45 9.78
CA SER A 245 10.37 4.42 8.37
C SER A 245 9.31 3.67 7.54
N HIS A 246 9.11 4.10 6.30
CA HIS A 246 8.30 3.40 5.29
C HIS A 246 9.00 2.16 4.73
N LEU A 247 10.33 2.15 4.78
CA LEU A 247 11.17 1.13 4.14
C LEU A 247 11.73 0.12 5.14
N GLY A 248 11.54 0.33 6.44
CA GLY A 248 12.04 -0.57 7.46
C GLY A 248 11.46 -0.39 8.86
N VAL A 249 11.75 -1.37 9.72
CA VAL A 249 11.44 -1.35 11.15
C VAL A 249 12.68 -1.78 11.94
N GLY A 250 13.05 -0.98 12.94
CA GLY A 250 14.09 -1.35 13.91
C GLY A 250 13.47 -2.08 15.10
N LEU A 251 14.07 -3.17 15.54
CA LEU A 251 13.67 -3.96 16.71
C LEU A 251 14.82 -4.10 17.70
N GLU A 252 14.52 -4.11 19.00
CA GLU A 252 15.49 -4.29 20.08
C GLU A 252 14.98 -5.21 21.20
N TRP A 253 15.90 -5.99 21.78
CA TRP A 253 15.66 -6.95 22.87
C TRP A 253 16.37 -6.54 24.16
N GLY A 254 15.78 -6.93 25.30
CA GLY A 254 16.40 -6.76 26.62
C GLY A 254 16.45 -5.31 27.12
N ALA A 255 15.67 -4.41 26.52
CA ALA A 255 15.55 -3.03 26.97
C ALA A 255 14.64 -2.94 28.21
N GLU A 256 15.03 -2.18 29.24
CA GLU A 256 14.19 -1.99 30.44
C GLU A 256 12.92 -1.18 30.12
N ASN A 257 11.79 -1.61 30.68
CA ASN A 257 10.47 -0.96 30.55
C ASN A 257 10.25 0.25 31.48
N ASN A 258 11.29 0.78 32.14
CA ASN A 258 11.13 1.82 33.18
C ASN A 258 11.41 3.24 32.65
N SER A 259 10.35 4.01 32.48
CA SER A 259 10.35 5.46 32.18
C SER A 259 10.92 6.37 33.29
N ASN A 260 11.50 5.80 34.36
CA ASN A 260 11.95 6.55 35.55
C ASN A 260 13.38 6.21 36.02
N SER A 261 14.16 5.40 35.29
CA SER A 261 15.57 5.20 35.63
C SER A 261 16.47 6.04 34.72
N SER A 262 17.19 7.00 35.32
CA SER A 262 18.31 7.68 34.68
C SER A 262 19.57 6.79 34.61
N SER A 263 19.39 5.47 34.62
CA SER A 263 20.46 4.48 34.55
C SER A 263 20.40 3.78 33.20
N SER A 264 21.41 4.02 32.38
CA SER A 264 21.65 3.43 31.07
C SER A 264 21.93 1.92 31.15
N SER A 265 20.94 1.09 31.48
CA SER A 265 20.97 -0.31 31.04
C SER A 265 20.51 -0.34 29.59
N GLY A 266 21.48 -0.32 28.67
CA GLY A 266 21.26 -0.36 27.23
C GLY A 266 20.52 -1.63 26.78
N ASN A 267 19.94 -1.57 25.59
CA ASN A 267 19.42 -2.73 24.89
C ASN A 267 20.52 -3.79 24.69
N ILE A 268 20.17 -5.07 24.74
CA ILE A 268 21.13 -6.19 24.67
C ILE A 268 21.50 -6.49 23.21
N MET A 269 20.50 -6.46 22.33
CA MET A 269 20.71 -6.61 20.90
C MET A 269 19.63 -5.88 20.11
N SER A 270 19.95 -5.49 18.88
CA SER A 270 19.03 -4.76 18.00
C SER A 270 19.27 -5.07 16.53
N THR A 271 18.23 -4.96 15.71
CA THR A 271 18.26 -5.18 14.26
C THR A 271 17.44 -4.11 13.54
N ASN A 272 17.85 -3.75 12.32
CA ASN A 272 17.02 -2.98 11.39
C ASN A 272 16.63 -3.90 10.25
N ILE A 273 15.32 -4.09 10.07
CA ILE A 273 14.76 -4.94 9.01
C ILE A 273 14.27 -3.99 7.92
N ILE A 274 14.91 -4.04 6.75
CA ILE A 274 14.73 -3.06 5.67
C ILE A 274 14.42 -3.76 4.36
N ARG A 275 13.55 -3.16 3.54
CA ARG A 275 13.24 -3.64 2.18
C ARG A 275 14.50 -3.69 1.32
N GLY A 276 14.66 -4.77 0.55
CA GLY A 276 15.80 -4.96 -0.35
C GLY A 276 17.12 -5.25 0.35
N MET A 277 17.16 -5.53 1.65
CA MET A 277 18.43 -5.76 2.35
C MET A 277 19.14 -7.03 1.83
N PRO A 278 20.41 -6.95 1.37
CA PRO A 278 21.18 -8.15 1.03
C PRO A 278 21.66 -8.90 2.27
N TYR A 279 21.74 -8.20 3.41
CA TYR A 279 22.22 -8.73 4.66
C TYR A 279 21.18 -8.57 5.76
N ALA A 280 20.86 -9.66 6.45
CA ALA A 280 20.26 -9.56 7.77
C ALA A 280 21.35 -9.17 8.78
N THR A 281 21.06 -8.21 9.65
CA THR A 281 22.06 -7.56 10.52
C THR A 281 21.60 -7.62 11.97
N MET A 282 22.48 -8.01 12.89
CA MET A 282 22.24 -7.94 14.34
C MET A 282 23.40 -7.23 15.01
N LYS A 283 23.08 -6.28 15.88
CA LYS A 283 24.01 -5.56 16.74
C LYS A 283 23.85 -6.10 18.17
N TYR A 284 24.96 -6.35 18.86
CA TYR A 284 24.99 -6.84 20.24
C TYR A 284 25.77 -5.87 21.12
N ASP A 285 25.20 -5.54 22.29
CA ASP A 285 25.88 -4.74 23.31
C ASP A 285 27.02 -5.55 23.95
N THR A 286 28.06 -4.82 24.36
CA THR A 286 29.32 -5.34 24.92
C THR A 286 29.20 -5.79 26.38
N SER A 287 28.04 -5.59 27.02
CA SER A 287 27.75 -6.06 28.38
C SER A 287 27.17 -7.49 28.34
N PHE A 288 28.02 -8.50 28.11
CA PHE A 288 27.64 -9.91 27.90
C PHE A 288 26.88 -10.57 29.07
N LYS A 289 25.62 -10.20 29.26
CA LYS A 289 24.64 -10.99 30.01
C LYS A 289 24.03 -12.11 29.14
N THR A 290 24.25 -12.05 27.83
CA THR A 290 23.82 -13.05 26.84
C THR A 290 25.02 -13.47 25.98
N VAL A 291 24.88 -14.60 25.26
CA VAL A 291 25.90 -15.12 24.35
C VAL A 291 25.35 -15.07 22.92
N PRO A 292 25.91 -14.23 22.03
CA PRO A 292 25.51 -14.19 20.62
C PRO A 292 25.69 -15.56 19.96
N MET A 293 24.69 -15.97 19.19
CA MET A 293 24.58 -17.31 18.61
C MET A 293 23.98 -17.26 17.21
N ILE A 294 24.56 -18.04 16.32
CA ILE A 294 23.95 -18.41 15.04
C ILE A 294 23.41 -19.82 15.16
N TYR A 295 22.16 -20.02 14.73
CA TYR A 295 21.46 -21.29 14.83
C TYR A 295 20.80 -21.66 13.50
N SER A 296 20.76 -22.94 13.17
CA SER A 296 19.94 -23.47 12.08
C SER A 296 19.36 -24.81 12.49
N TYR A 297 18.04 -24.96 12.34
CA TYR A 297 17.34 -26.22 12.58
C TYR A 297 17.81 -27.27 11.60
N HIS A 298 18.00 -28.51 12.05
CA HIS A 298 18.27 -29.62 11.13
C HIS A 298 19.43 -29.36 10.13
N GLY A 299 20.31 -28.39 10.41
CA GLY A 299 21.40 -27.98 9.56
C GLY A 299 22.67 -28.75 9.89
N MET A 300 23.08 -29.70 9.03
CA MET A 300 24.46 -30.15 9.06
C MET A 300 25.31 -29.18 8.24
N ALA A 301 26.15 -28.39 8.90
CA ALA A 301 27.21 -27.67 8.22
C ALA A 301 28.26 -28.68 7.73
N SER A 302 28.52 -28.72 6.43
CA SER A 302 29.56 -29.61 5.86
C SER A 302 30.95 -29.03 5.88
N ASP A 303 31.02 -27.70 5.88
CA ASP A 303 32.25 -26.94 5.75
C ASP A 303 32.04 -25.54 6.32
N VAL A 304 32.96 -25.13 7.19
CA VAL A 304 33.05 -23.77 7.72
C VAL A 304 34.41 -23.23 7.35
N GLN A 305 34.45 -22.29 6.41
CA GLN A 305 35.69 -21.75 5.86
C GLN A 305 35.86 -20.30 6.30
N PHE A 306 36.95 -20.02 7.01
CA PHE A 306 37.23 -18.72 7.63
C PHE A 306 38.14 -17.86 6.75
N ASP A 307 37.85 -16.56 6.68
CA ASP A 307 38.71 -15.48 6.16
C ASP A 307 39.40 -15.79 4.81
N ARG A 308 38.65 -16.37 3.87
CA ARG A 308 39.20 -16.73 2.55
C ARG A 308 39.40 -15.50 1.67
N THR A 309 40.61 -15.41 1.12
CA THR A 309 40.98 -14.42 0.09
C THR A 309 40.71 -14.89 -1.35
N THR A 310 40.36 -16.17 -1.52
CA THR A 310 40.02 -16.79 -2.82
C THR A 310 38.54 -17.16 -2.86
N PRO A 311 37.91 -17.21 -4.04
CA PRO A 311 36.50 -17.61 -4.18
C PRO A 311 36.15 -18.92 -3.47
N PHE A 312 34.93 -18.98 -2.95
CA PHE A 312 34.40 -20.14 -2.25
C PHE A 312 34.40 -21.38 -3.16
N LYS A 313 34.81 -22.53 -2.61
CA LYS A 313 34.78 -23.81 -3.30
C LYS A 313 34.18 -24.86 -2.36
N PRO A 314 32.99 -25.42 -2.69
CA PRO A 314 32.33 -26.37 -1.82
C PRO A 314 33.02 -27.74 -1.84
N ILE A 315 33.07 -28.39 -0.68
CA ILE A 315 33.48 -29.79 -0.58
C ILE A 315 32.35 -30.69 -1.10
N LYS A 316 32.55 -31.33 -2.27
CA LYS A 316 31.55 -32.19 -2.94
C LYS A 316 31.37 -33.59 -2.31
N SER A 317 31.67 -33.76 -1.01
CA SER A 317 31.58 -35.07 -0.35
C SER A 317 30.12 -35.42 -0.01
N LYS A 318 29.69 -36.66 -0.30
CA LYS A 318 28.37 -37.20 0.09
C LYS A 318 28.24 -37.54 1.59
N SER A 319 29.34 -37.45 2.33
CA SER A 319 29.39 -37.76 3.76
C SER A 319 30.37 -36.79 4.43
N PRO A 320 30.05 -35.49 4.44
CA PRO A 320 30.94 -34.49 5.00
C PRO A 320 31.09 -34.74 6.50
N LYS A 321 32.33 -34.72 6.98
CA LYS A 321 32.68 -34.81 8.39
C LYS A 321 33.46 -33.55 8.76
N LEU A 322 32.81 -32.53 9.34
CA LEU A 322 33.45 -31.70 10.36
C LEU A 322 32.50 -30.69 11.04
N VAL A 323 32.62 -30.64 12.37
CA VAL A 323 32.05 -29.65 13.30
C VAL A 323 33.19 -28.70 13.67
N CYS A 324 32.94 -27.38 13.65
CA CYS A 324 33.95 -26.31 13.79
C CYS A 324 35.27 -26.72 14.46
N GLY A 325 36.28 -26.95 13.63
CA GLY A 325 37.66 -27.15 14.07
C GLY A 325 38.12 -28.58 14.39
N ILE A 326 37.30 -29.65 14.35
CA ILE A 326 37.82 -31.03 14.52
C ILE A 326 37.14 -32.07 13.61
N GLU A 327 37.98 -32.79 12.85
CA GLU A 327 37.62 -34.02 12.13
C GLU A 327 37.19 -35.11 13.14
N GLY A 328 35.88 -35.30 13.29
CA GLY A 328 35.33 -36.56 13.79
C GLY A 328 35.28 -36.79 15.32
N THR A 329 35.10 -35.76 16.16
CA THR A 329 34.74 -36.00 17.57
C THR A 329 33.61 -35.11 18.05
N SER A 330 32.64 -35.73 18.69
CA SER A 330 31.39 -35.18 19.24
C SER A 330 31.54 -34.37 20.54
N LYS A 331 32.72 -33.81 20.82
CA LYS A 331 32.99 -33.00 22.02
C LYS A 331 33.12 -31.52 21.65
N LYS A 332 32.55 -30.64 22.48
CA LYS A 332 32.67 -29.16 22.46
C LYS A 332 33.86 -28.68 21.61
N GLY A 333 33.58 -28.02 20.49
CA GLY A 333 34.58 -27.59 19.53
C GLY A 333 35.58 -26.61 20.15
N ASN A 334 36.86 -26.72 19.75
CA ASN A 334 37.87 -25.72 20.07
C ASN A 334 37.42 -24.34 19.53
N VAL A 335 37.69 -23.27 20.29
CA VAL A 335 37.44 -21.91 19.82
C VAL A 335 38.37 -21.58 18.66
N VAL A 336 37.82 -21.13 17.54
CA VAL A 336 38.56 -20.67 16.35
C VAL A 336 38.40 -19.17 16.22
N THR A 337 39.48 -18.43 16.00
CA THR A 337 39.40 -16.98 15.75
C THR A 337 39.07 -16.70 14.29
N VAL A 338 38.07 -15.86 14.07
CA VAL A 338 37.65 -15.34 12.77
C VAL A 338 37.97 -13.85 12.74
N GLN A 339 38.69 -13.39 11.72
CA GLN A 339 39.12 -11.99 11.60
C GLN A 339 38.00 -11.09 11.10
N SER A 340 37.24 -11.56 10.11
CA SER A 340 36.28 -10.74 9.38
C SER A 340 35.04 -11.49 8.94
N HIS A 341 35.19 -12.70 8.38
CA HIS A 341 34.07 -13.43 7.81
C HIS A 341 34.29 -14.93 7.72
N LEU A 342 33.20 -15.66 7.56
CA LEU A 342 33.21 -17.10 7.27
C LEU A 342 32.13 -17.48 6.26
N HIS A 343 32.32 -18.65 5.65
CA HIS A 343 31.33 -19.29 4.78
C HIS A 343 30.77 -20.52 5.48
N LEU A 344 29.46 -20.70 5.39
CA LEU A 344 28.70 -21.75 6.04
C LEU A 344 27.84 -22.47 5.00
N HIS A 345 28.25 -23.68 4.60
CA HIS A 345 27.49 -24.51 3.67
C HIS A 345 26.65 -25.55 4.40
N MET A 346 25.33 -25.41 4.28
CA MET A 346 24.31 -26.24 4.92
C MET A 346 23.90 -27.39 4.02
N VAL A 347 24.27 -28.62 4.38
CA VAL A 347 24.12 -29.82 3.52
C VAL A 347 22.67 -30.10 3.12
N ASN A 348 21.73 -29.97 4.05
CA ASN A 348 20.35 -30.36 3.81
C ASN A 348 19.67 -29.39 2.84
N SER A 349 19.77 -28.09 3.10
CA SER A 349 19.27 -27.05 2.19
C SER A 349 20.08 -26.91 0.89
N ASP A 350 21.38 -27.23 0.92
CA ASP A 350 22.40 -26.89 -0.08
C ASP A 350 22.72 -25.37 -0.18
N PHE A 351 22.26 -24.58 0.79
CA PHE A 351 22.54 -23.15 0.90
C PHE A 351 23.95 -22.89 1.40
N THR A 352 24.63 -21.92 0.78
CA THR A 352 25.85 -21.32 1.32
C THR A 352 25.54 -19.92 1.82
N TRP A 353 25.79 -19.70 3.10
CA TRP A 353 25.69 -18.41 3.77
C TRP A 353 27.08 -17.82 4.01
N MET A 354 27.18 -16.50 3.95
CA MET A 354 28.33 -15.75 4.43
C MET A 354 27.95 -15.05 5.73
N VAL A 355 28.83 -15.11 6.72
CA VAL A 355 28.70 -14.42 8.00
C VAL A 355 29.84 -13.43 8.15
N PHE A 356 29.52 -12.17 8.42
CA PHE A 356 30.48 -11.07 8.56
C PHE A 356 30.47 -10.52 9.98
N PHE A 357 31.63 -10.09 10.44
CA PHE A 357 31.87 -9.49 11.75
C PHE A 357 32.59 -8.16 11.57
N ASN A 358 32.19 -7.13 12.33
CA ASN A 358 32.88 -5.83 12.30
C ASN A 358 34.23 -5.83 13.03
N LYS A 359 34.50 -6.85 13.84
CA LYS A 359 35.75 -7.02 14.59
C LYS A 359 36.10 -8.51 14.72
N PRO A 360 37.37 -8.86 15.03
CA PRO A 360 37.76 -10.26 15.25
C PRO A 360 36.99 -10.90 16.41
N VAL A 361 36.52 -12.14 16.20
CA VAL A 361 35.76 -12.91 17.19
C VAL A 361 36.28 -14.33 17.32
N GLY A 362 36.11 -14.95 18.48
CA GLY A 362 36.17 -16.40 18.64
C GLY A 362 34.84 -17.02 18.24
N VAL A 363 34.84 -18.16 17.55
CA VAL A 363 33.64 -18.95 17.30
C VAL A 363 33.82 -20.36 17.84
N SER A 364 32.76 -20.91 18.44
CA SER A 364 32.71 -22.30 18.89
C SER A 364 31.39 -22.91 18.41
N CYS A 365 31.45 -24.06 17.76
CA CYS A 365 30.25 -24.72 17.26
C CYS A 365 29.99 -26.04 17.96
N GLU A 366 28.71 -26.31 18.12
CA GLU A 366 28.19 -27.51 18.74
C GLU A 366 27.16 -28.13 17.79
N THR A 367 27.14 -29.46 17.71
CA THR A 367 26.06 -30.22 17.07
C THR A 367 25.48 -31.17 18.10
N ASN A 368 24.15 -31.32 18.09
CA ASN A 368 23.42 -32.10 19.10
C ASN A 368 23.47 -33.63 18.89
N GLN A 369 24.43 -34.13 18.10
CA GLN A 369 24.46 -35.51 17.62
C GLN A 369 24.59 -36.57 18.76
N GLU A 370 25.02 -36.18 19.96
CA GLU A 370 25.13 -37.07 21.13
C GLU A 370 23.83 -37.24 21.93
N LEU A 371 22.89 -36.29 21.84
CA LEU A 371 21.69 -36.27 22.69
C LEU A 371 20.47 -36.88 22.00
N ASP A 372 20.33 -36.69 20.68
CA ASP A 372 19.34 -37.37 19.85
C ASP A 372 19.94 -37.62 18.45
N PRO A 373 20.11 -38.89 18.01
CA PRO A 373 20.64 -39.21 16.70
C PRO A 373 19.81 -38.69 15.52
N ASN A 374 18.55 -38.27 15.76
CA ASN A 374 17.66 -37.72 14.74
C ASN A 374 17.65 -36.19 14.69
N LEU A 375 18.23 -35.49 15.68
CA LEU A 375 18.41 -34.05 15.64
C LEU A 375 19.78 -33.69 15.07
N HIS A 376 19.78 -32.80 14.08
CA HIS A 376 20.98 -32.37 13.34
C HIS A 376 21.11 -30.86 13.32
N ASP A 377 20.82 -30.17 14.43
CA ASP A 377 20.93 -28.72 14.47
C ASP A 377 22.39 -28.25 14.42
N PHE A 378 22.57 -27.07 13.82
CA PHE A 378 23.82 -26.33 13.87
C PHE A 378 23.72 -25.21 14.90
N LYS A 379 24.69 -25.14 15.82
CA LYS A 379 24.85 -24.04 16.77
C LYS A 379 26.26 -23.48 16.67
N MET A 380 26.38 -22.16 16.58
CA MET A 380 27.66 -21.46 16.63
C MET A 380 27.58 -20.30 17.62
N ALA A 381 28.24 -20.46 18.77
CA ALA A 381 28.45 -19.39 19.74
C ALA A 381 29.55 -18.45 19.24
N ILE A 382 29.31 -17.15 19.39
CA ILE A 382 30.27 -16.10 19.07
C ILE A 382 30.79 -15.52 20.37
N LEU A 383 32.10 -15.60 20.56
CA LEU A 383 32.85 -15.20 21.73
C LEU A 383 33.61 -13.92 21.39
N ASP A 384 33.32 -12.83 22.08
CA ASP A 384 34.03 -11.57 21.85
C ASP A 384 35.48 -11.67 22.33
N SER A 385 36.42 -11.35 21.44
CA SER A 385 37.86 -11.50 21.67
C SER A 385 38.39 -10.52 22.70
N ASP A 386 37.70 -9.39 22.91
CA ASP A 386 38.03 -8.38 23.91
C ASP A 386 37.79 -8.83 25.36
N ASN A 387 37.21 -10.03 25.56
CA ASN A 387 36.69 -10.48 26.85
C ASN A 387 37.27 -11.81 27.34
N SER A 388 38.48 -12.19 26.91
CA SER A 388 39.14 -13.37 27.48
C SER A 388 39.40 -13.17 28.99
N GLU A 389 38.69 -13.94 29.82
CA GLU A 389 38.98 -14.12 31.24
C GLU A 389 40.41 -14.61 31.45
N ASN A 390 41.35 -13.69 31.66
CA ASN A 390 42.67 -13.99 32.20
C ASN A 390 43.38 -12.75 32.78
N ASN A 391 42.64 -11.82 33.40
CA ASN A 391 43.24 -10.86 34.33
C ASN A 391 42.96 -11.29 35.77
N THR A 392 43.60 -12.40 36.17
CA THR A 392 43.91 -12.59 37.59
C THR A 392 44.97 -11.57 37.98
N THR A 393 44.59 -10.71 38.94
CA THR A 393 45.44 -9.84 39.76
C THR A 393 46.36 -8.89 39.02
N ASP A 394 46.01 -7.61 38.98
CA ASP A 394 46.82 -6.60 39.65
C ASP A 394 46.00 -5.32 39.89
N ALA A 395 45.88 -4.99 41.16
CA ALA A 395 45.49 -3.67 41.60
C ALA A 395 46.72 -2.78 41.50
N ASP A 396 46.84 -2.01 40.43
CA ASP A 396 47.43 -0.67 40.43
C ASP A 396 47.21 -0.03 39.06
N GLY A 397 46.82 1.24 39.08
CA GLY A 397 46.24 1.94 37.94
C GLY A 397 47.19 2.21 36.79
N ASP A 398 46.65 2.09 35.57
CA ASP A 398 46.78 3.09 34.52
C ASP A 398 45.58 2.93 33.57
N ASP A 399 44.75 3.97 33.52
CA ASP A 399 43.54 4.09 32.72
C ASP A 399 43.91 4.39 31.26
N ALA A 400 44.11 3.34 30.47
CA ALA A 400 44.16 3.43 29.01
C ALA A 400 42.80 2.94 28.47
N GLY A 401 41.85 3.88 28.36
CA GLY A 401 40.51 3.64 27.85
C GLY A 401 40.49 3.13 26.40
N THR A 402 40.38 1.82 26.23
CA THR A 402 39.89 1.22 24.99
C THR A 402 38.36 1.34 24.99
N GLU A 403 37.82 2.25 24.17
CA GLU A 403 36.38 2.29 23.87
C GLU A 403 35.94 0.90 23.38
N LYS A 404 35.10 0.23 24.15
CA LYS A 404 34.47 -1.04 23.76
C LYS A 404 33.50 -0.77 22.61
N THR A 405 33.77 -1.35 21.46
CA THR A 405 32.90 -1.25 20.28
C THR A 405 31.91 -2.41 20.26
N ASP A 406 30.64 -2.10 19.99
CA ASP A 406 29.57 -3.08 19.83
C ASP A 406 29.91 -4.13 18.76
N LEU A 407 29.50 -5.37 19.00
CA LEU A 407 29.65 -6.46 18.02
C LEU A 407 28.51 -6.37 17.02
N ILE A 408 28.84 -6.39 15.74
CA ILE A 408 27.86 -6.43 14.65
C ILE A 408 28.11 -7.70 13.83
N VAL A 409 27.05 -8.47 13.65
CA VAL A 409 27.02 -9.69 12.86
C VAL A 409 26.06 -9.50 11.70
N ARG A 410 26.52 -9.79 10.48
CA ARG A 410 25.68 -9.73 9.27
C ARG A 410 25.72 -11.07 8.55
N VAL A 411 24.59 -11.47 7.99
CA VAL A 411 24.53 -12.68 7.15
C VAL A 411 23.92 -12.37 5.80
N ALA A 412 24.47 -12.98 4.76
CA ALA A 412 23.94 -12.93 3.40
C ALA A 412 23.97 -14.32 2.78
N ILE A 413 23.01 -14.63 1.92
CA ILE A 413 23.05 -15.84 1.11
C ILE A 413 24.02 -15.63 -0.05
N LEU A 414 24.96 -16.56 -0.21
CA LEU A 414 25.90 -16.59 -1.33
C LEU A 414 25.35 -17.45 -2.49
N ASN A 415 24.76 -18.61 -2.17
CA ASN A 415 24.24 -19.53 -3.17
C ASN A 415 23.10 -20.38 -2.58
N GLN A 416 22.03 -20.55 -3.35
CA GLN A 416 20.82 -21.30 -2.98
C GLN A 416 20.90 -22.81 -3.34
N CYS A 417 21.87 -23.20 -4.17
CA CYS A 417 22.09 -24.59 -4.56
C CYS A 417 23.55 -24.80 -4.92
N THR A 418 24.36 -25.01 -3.89
CA THR A 418 25.82 -25.02 -4.00
C THR A 418 26.37 -26.30 -4.64
N THR A 419 25.78 -27.46 -4.34
CA THR A 419 26.27 -28.77 -4.79
C THR A 419 25.31 -29.50 -5.72
N GLY A 420 24.06 -29.05 -5.84
CA GLY A 420 23.01 -29.74 -6.61
C GLY A 420 22.31 -30.84 -5.82
N HIS A 421 22.54 -30.95 -4.51
CA HIS A 421 22.09 -32.08 -3.69
C HIS A 421 21.11 -31.70 -2.56
N SER A 422 20.38 -30.59 -2.72
CA SER A 422 19.37 -30.20 -1.73
C SER A 422 18.37 -31.33 -1.46
N THR A 423 17.97 -31.49 -0.20
CA THR A 423 16.88 -32.38 0.18
C THR A 423 15.52 -31.88 -0.31
N MET A 424 15.45 -30.59 -0.70
CA MET A 424 14.34 -30.00 -1.44
C MET A 424 14.80 -29.62 -2.85
N PRO A 425 14.60 -30.50 -3.85
CA PRO A 425 15.09 -30.29 -5.21
C PRO A 425 14.65 -28.96 -5.84
N GLU A 426 13.51 -28.39 -5.43
CA GLU A 426 13.00 -27.11 -5.92
C GLU A 426 13.95 -25.93 -5.69
N HIS A 427 14.71 -25.90 -4.57
CA HIS A 427 15.77 -24.90 -4.35
C HIS A 427 16.83 -24.91 -5.46
N CYS A 428 17.03 -26.08 -6.07
CA CYS A 428 17.97 -26.29 -7.15
C CYS A 428 17.34 -26.23 -8.55
N MET A 429 16.00 -26.14 -8.66
CA MET A 429 15.29 -25.96 -9.94
C MET A 429 15.10 -24.48 -10.27
N GLU A 430 14.89 -23.65 -9.26
CA GLU A 430 14.99 -22.20 -9.34
C GLU A 430 16.46 -21.78 -9.45
N GLN A 431 17.22 -22.29 -10.44
CA GLN A 431 18.60 -21.86 -10.63
C GLN A 431 18.64 -20.39 -11.07
N ASN A 432 18.54 -19.53 -10.07
CA ASN A 432 19.03 -18.18 -9.96
C ASN A 432 20.55 -18.23 -10.06
N ALA A 433 21.07 -18.76 -11.17
CA ALA A 433 22.49 -18.71 -11.42
C ALA A 433 22.85 -17.23 -11.50
N LEU A 434 23.44 -16.73 -10.41
CA LEU A 434 24.11 -15.44 -10.39
C LEU A 434 25.00 -15.40 -11.64
N GLU A 435 24.91 -14.31 -12.39
CA GLU A 435 25.62 -14.18 -13.67
C GLU A 435 27.14 -14.33 -13.46
N ASP A 436 27.66 -13.81 -12.33
CA ASP A 436 29.02 -14.04 -11.86
C ASP A 436 29.05 -14.25 -10.33
N PRO A 437 29.10 -15.51 -9.85
CA PRO A 437 29.15 -15.81 -8.42
C PRO A 437 30.40 -15.31 -7.70
N GLU A 438 31.54 -15.16 -8.40
CA GLU A 438 32.78 -14.67 -7.79
C GLU A 438 32.71 -13.16 -7.58
N GLU A 439 32.13 -12.43 -8.54
CA GLU A 439 31.84 -11.00 -8.42
C GLU A 439 30.81 -10.74 -7.31
N TYR A 440 29.74 -11.53 -7.22
CA TYR A 440 28.76 -11.41 -6.14
C TYR A 440 29.40 -11.63 -4.76
N GLU A 441 30.23 -12.66 -4.58
CA GLU A 441 30.97 -12.89 -3.34
C GLU A 441 31.87 -11.69 -2.99
N PHE A 442 32.54 -11.12 -3.98
CA PHE A 442 33.41 -9.95 -3.82
C PHE A 442 32.62 -8.71 -3.36
N LEU A 443 31.51 -8.39 -4.05
CA LEU A 443 30.63 -7.27 -3.71
C LEU A 443 30.09 -7.40 -2.29
N LEU A 444 29.68 -8.61 -1.89
CA LEU A 444 29.22 -8.87 -0.53
C LEU A 444 30.30 -8.58 0.52
N LYS A 445 31.55 -8.97 0.26
CA LYS A 445 32.67 -8.68 1.17
C LYS A 445 32.97 -7.19 1.27
N GLN A 446 32.93 -6.48 0.14
CA GLN A 446 33.29 -5.06 0.08
C GLN A 446 32.28 -4.20 0.87
N SER A 447 30.99 -4.45 0.71
CA SER A 447 29.91 -3.64 1.31
C SER A 447 29.50 -4.08 2.72
N ALA A 448 30.02 -5.19 3.24
CA ALA A 448 29.62 -5.76 4.54
C ALA A 448 29.75 -4.80 5.74
N HIS A 449 30.55 -3.74 5.64
CA HIS A 449 30.73 -2.75 6.71
C HIS A 449 29.73 -1.57 6.67
N LEU A 450 28.93 -1.44 5.60
CA LEU A 450 27.93 -0.37 5.44
C LEU A 450 26.53 -0.89 5.77
N ILE A 451 25.87 -0.26 6.74
CA ILE A 451 24.62 -0.74 7.33
C ILE A 451 23.55 0.34 7.19
N PRO A 452 22.43 0.03 6.51
CA PRO A 452 21.31 0.95 6.48
C PRO A 452 20.65 1.04 7.87
N GLN A 453 20.36 2.26 8.31
CA GLN A 453 19.83 2.52 9.66
C GLN A 453 18.32 2.75 9.61
N SER A 454 17.86 3.99 9.44
CA SER A 454 16.45 4.34 9.33
C SER A 454 16.20 5.04 7.99
N PRO A 455 15.94 4.28 6.91
CA PRO A 455 15.81 4.84 5.58
C PRO A 455 14.61 5.81 5.48
N THR A 456 14.75 6.85 4.66
CA THR A 456 13.73 7.89 4.44
C THR A 456 13.36 8.02 2.97
N ILE A 457 12.19 8.61 2.72
CA ILE A 457 11.69 8.87 1.36
C ILE A 457 11.30 10.33 1.25
N ASP A 458 11.81 10.99 0.22
CA ASP A 458 11.50 12.37 -0.16
C ASP A 458 11.08 12.44 -1.64
N PHE A 459 10.46 13.56 -2.04
CA PHE A 459 9.94 13.75 -3.38
C PHE A 459 10.34 15.12 -3.94
N GLU A 460 10.80 15.14 -5.19
CA GLU A 460 11.02 16.39 -5.94
C GLU A 460 10.22 16.38 -7.23
N TYR A 461 9.38 17.39 -7.44
CA TYR A 461 8.57 17.55 -8.65
C TYR A 461 9.25 18.52 -9.62
N SER A 462 9.39 18.11 -10.88
CA SER A 462 10.04 18.93 -11.91
C SER A 462 9.39 18.77 -13.29
N THR A 463 9.54 19.79 -14.12
CA THR A 463 9.17 19.73 -15.54
C THR A 463 10.40 19.31 -16.35
N LYS A 464 10.32 18.24 -17.16
CA LYS A 464 11.46 17.78 -17.97
C LYS A 464 11.89 18.89 -18.96
N PRO A 465 13.18 19.23 -19.07
CA PRO A 465 13.64 20.23 -20.03
C PRO A 465 13.41 19.73 -21.46
N ASP A 466 12.63 20.49 -22.22
CA ASP A 466 12.25 20.23 -23.60
C ASP A 466 13.49 20.07 -24.52
N ASN A 467 13.76 18.84 -24.95
CA ASN A 467 14.82 18.54 -25.92
C ASN A 467 14.27 18.23 -27.33
N THR A 468 12.97 18.43 -27.59
CA THR A 468 12.38 18.23 -28.92
C THR A 468 11.16 19.13 -29.08
N ASN A 469 11.15 20.02 -30.09
CA ASN A 469 10.07 20.96 -30.46
C ASN A 469 8.68 20.31 -30.71
N ALA A 470 8.11 19.64 -29.72
CA ALA A 470 6.90 18.84 -29.80
C ALA A 470 6.16 18.90 -28.45
N GLY A 471 5.59 20.07 -28.13
CA GLY A 471 4.30 20.25 -27.43
C GLY A 471 4.03 19.68 -26.03
N ASN A 472 4.70 18.61 -25.58
CA ASN A 472 4.49 17.97 -24.29
C ASN A 472 5.68 18.25 -23.38
N VAL A 473 5.42 19.00 -22.32
CA VAL A 473 6.32 19.08 -21.17
C VAL A 473 5.95 17.88 -20.31
N ASP A 474 6.74 16.80 -20.38
CA ASP A 474 6.50 15.64 -19.50
C ASP A 474 6.84 16.06 -18.06
N ASP A 475 5.86 15.95 -17.17
CA ASP A 475 6.04 16.19 -15.74
C ASP A 475 6.71 14.96 -15.13
N VAL A 476 7.73 15.18 -14.30
CA VAL A 476 8.54 14.12 -13.71
C VAL A 476 8.60 14.32 -12.20
N ALA A 477 8.42 13.24 -11.44
CA ALA A 477 8.69 13.22 -10.02
C ALA A 477 9.90 12.35 -9.72
N ASN A 478 10.84 12.88 -8.95
CA ASN A 478 11.96 12.12 -8.42
C ASN A 478 11.56 11.58 -7.05
N ILE A 479 11.46 10.26 -6.92
CA ILE A 479 11.34 9.57 -5.64
C ILE A 479 12.75 9.35 -5.11
N ILE A 480 13.05 9.94 -3.97
CA ILE A 480 14.38 9.95 -3.38
C ILE A 480 14.39 9.04 -2.17
N ILE A 481 15.13 7.94 -2.25
CA ILE A 481 15.34 7.04 -1.11
C ILE A 481 16.73 7.32 -0.53
N ASP A 482 16.79 7.77 0.72
CA ASP A 482 18.04 7.83 1.49
C ASP A 482 18.08 6.64 2.43
N TRP A 483 19.07 5.76 2.25
CA TRP A 483 19.18 4.53 3.04
C TRP A 483 19.76 4.74 4.45
N ASP A 484 20.15 5.97 4.79
CA ASP A 484 20.77 6.33 6.08
C ASP A 484 21.93 5.38 6.42
N ALA A 485 22.85 5.22 5.47
CA ALA A 485 23.93 4.25 5.57
C ALA A 485 25.00 4.69 6.58
N ALA A 486 25.33 3.81 7.52
CA ALA A 486 26.40 3.99 8.49
C ALA A 486 27.53 2.97 8.30
N SER A 487 28.78 3.40 8.49
CA SER A 487 29.96 2.53 8.44
C SER A 487 30.33 1.99 9.81
N THR A 488 30.72 0.72 9.88
CA THR A 488 31.24 0.08 11.10
C THR A 488 32.76 0.19 11.25
N LYS A 489 33.50 0.67 10.24
CA LYS A 489 34.96 0.86 10.29
C LYS A 489 35.30 2.15 11.07
N LYS A 490 36.44 2.18 11.77
CA LYS A 490 36.92 3.39 12.48
C LYS A 490 37.51 4.38 11.46
N SER A 491 37.28 5.69 11.64
CA SER A 491 37.65 6.73 10.65
C SER A 491 39.15 6.89 10.37
N THR A 492 40.02 6.15 11.07
CA THR A 492 41.48 6.14 10.89
C THR A 492 41.96 5.06 9.94
N ASP A 493 41.10 4.11 9.55
CA ASP A 493 41.41 3.14 8.51
C ASP A 493 41.35 3.89 7.17
N GLU A 494 42.49 3.98 6.48
CA GLU A 494 42.64 4.73 5.23
C GLU A 494 41.47 4.45 4.26
N ILE A 495 40.65 5.50 4.09
CA ILE A 495 39.71 5.79 3.01
C ILE A 495 39.50 4.60 2.03
N ASP A 496 38.53 3.74 2.33
CA ASP A 496 37.92 2.85 1.33
C ASP A 496 36.92 3.69 0.52
N GLU A 497 37.43 4.62 -0.28
CA GLU A 497 36.69 5.60 -1.11
C GLU A 497 35.83 4.92 -2.21
N GLN A 498 35.76 3.58 -2.22
CA GLN A 498 35.19 2.76 -3.30
C GLN A 498 34.03 1.85 -2.88
N ALA A 499 33.69 1.74 -1.59
CA ALA A 499 32.61 0.86 -1.15
C ALA A 499 31.30 1.64 -1.00
N ASP A 500 30.28 1.21 -1.75
CA ASP A 500 28.91 1.70 -1.66
C ASP A 500 28.01 0.72 -0.92
N LEU A 501 26.94 1.25 -0.31
CA LEU A 501 25.87 0.42 0.25
C LEU A 501 25.25 -0.42 -0.87
N LEU A 502 25.14 -1.73 -0.68
CA LEU A 502 24.43 -2.62 -1.60
C LEU A 502 22.99 -2.84 -1.12
N MET A 503 22.04 -2.68 -2.04
CA MET A 503 20.62 -2.96 -1.83
C MET A 503 20.04 -3.67 -3.06
N PHE A 504 19.07 -4.56 -2.87
CA PHE A 504 18.34 -5.22 -3.94
C PHE A 504 17.26 -4.29 -4.52
N ALA A 505 17.35 -4.00 -5.81
CA ALA A 505 16.40 -3.20 -6.57
C ALA A 505 15.42 -4.13 -7.34
N LEU A 506 14.12 -3.87 -7.22
CA LEU A 506 13.07 -4.54 -8.00
C LEU A 506 13.13 -4.12 -9.47
N PRO A 507 12.46 -4.84 -10.40
CA PRO A 507 12.49 -4.49 -11.82
C PRO A 507 12.16 -3.02 -12.11
N HIS A 508 11.09 -2.47 -11.51
CA HIS A 508 10.70 -1.07 -11.74
C HIS A 508 11.70 -0.06 -11.15
N HIS A 509 12.39 -0.41 -10.07
CA HIS A 509 13.51 0.40 -9.58
C HIS A 509 14.64 0.45 -10.61
N GLN A 510 15.01 -0.71 -11.17
CA GLN A 510 16.07 -0.78 -12.19
C GLN A 510 15.71 0.02 -13.46
N GLU A 511 14.44 0.05 -13.82
CA GLU A 511 13.91 0.82 -14.95
C GLU A 511 13.96 2.34 -14.69
N SER A 512 13.79 2.77 -13.43
CA SER A 512 13.62 4.18 -13.05
C SER A 512 14.85 4.84 -12.43
N LEU A 513 15.86 4.08 -12.02
CA LEU A 513 17.08 4.60 -11.40
C LEU A 513 17.77 5.62 -12.32
N SER A 514 17.97 6.83 -11.80
CA SER A 514 18.61 7.91 -12.57
C SER A 514 20.02 7.51 -13.00
N SER A 515 20.41 7.87 -14.23
CA SER A 515 21.75 7.59 -14.78
C SER A 515 22.93 8.17 -13.96
N ALA A 516 22.65 9.03 -12.96
CA ALA A 516 23.66 9.66 -12.10
C ALA A 516 23.88 8.90 -10.77
N ASP A 517 22.86 8.22 -10.23
CA ASP A 517 22.95 7.44 -8.98
C ASP A 517 23.07 5.94 -9.25
N ALA A 518 22.68 5.53 -10.45
CA ALA A 518 23.08 4.26 -10.95
C ALA A 518 24.54 4.38 -11.37
N SER A 519 25.42 3.67 -10.68
CA SER A 519 26.49 2.98 -11.41
C SER A 519 25.85 1.90 -12.33
N ILE A 520 24.88 2.29 -13.17
CA ILE A 520 24.56 1.57 -14.39
C ILE A 520 25.78 1.86 -15.26
N PRO A 521 26.59 0.83 -15.52
CA PRO A 521 27.70 0.97 -16.41
C PRO A 521 27.13 1.41 -17.76
N ASP A 522 27.78 2.40 -18.37
CA ASP A 522 27.65 2.75 -19.77
C ASP A 522 27.41 1.46 -20.59
N ALA A 523 26.55 1.48 -21.62
CA ALA A 523 26.22 0.28 -22.43
C ALA A 523 27.46 -0.38 -23.11
N ASN A 524 28.66 0.18 -22.92
CA ASN A 524 29.96 -0.30 -23.33
C ASN A 524 30.85 -0.85 -22.19
N THR A 525 30.38 -0.89 -20.94
CA THR A 525 31.06 -1.50 -19.78
C THR A 525 30.34 -2.78 -19.36
N THR A 526 31.04 -3.90 -19.47
CA THR A 526 30.60 -5.27 -19.21
C THR A 526 30.48 -5.58 -17.71
N THR A 527 29.67 -4.84 -16.98
CA THR A 527 29.43 -5.13 -15.55
C THR A 527 28.14 -5.93 -15.45
N THR A 528 28.28 -7.18 -15.05
CA THR A 528 27.21 -8.16 -14.89
C THR A 528 26.31 -7.74 -13.73
N HIS A 529 25.02 -7.52 -14.00
CA HIS A 529 24.09 -7.20 -12.92
C HIS A 529 23.91 -8.45 -12.06
N GLN A 530 24.25 -8.36 -10.77
CA GLN A 530 24.09 -9.50 -9.87
C GLN A 530 22.62 -9.62 -9.46
N CYS A 531 21.90 -10.46 -10.20
CA CYS A 531 20.46 -10.60 -10.09
C CYS A 531 20.03 -11.97 -9.60
N ILE A 532 18.89 -11.98 -8.93
CA ILE A 532 18.16 -13.15 -8.45
C ILE A 532 16.71 -13.09 -8.97
N SER A 533 16.05 -14.22 -9.14
CA SER A 533 14.60 -14.23 -9.33
C SER A 533 13.95 -14.19 -7.96
N SER A 534 13.18 -13.13 -7.69
CA SER A 534 12.33 -13.03 -6.52
C SER A 534 10.86 -13.17 -6.91
N PHE A 535 9.96 -13.23 -5.94
CA PHE A 535 8.51 -13.22 -6.17
C PHE A 535 8.03 -12.00 -6.98
N HIS A 536 8.73 -10.86 -6.86
CA HIS A 536 8.44 -9.62 -7.58
C HIS A 536 9.27 -9.47 -8.88
N GLY A 537 9.87 -10.55 -9.38
CA GLY A 537 10.60 -10.60 -10.63
C GLY A 537 12.13 -10.53 -10.46
N LYS A 538 12.85 -10.30 -11.57
CA LYS A 538 14.33 -10.24 -11.59
C LYS A 538 14.81 -9.05 -10.76
N THR A 539 15.34 -9.34 -9.58
CA THR A 539 15.76 -8.37 -8.58
C THR A 539 17.29 -8.31 -8.54
N CYS A 540 17.89 -7.14 -8.63
CA CYS A 540 19.34 -6.99 -8.84
C CYS A 540 19.99 -6.15 -7.75
N LEU A 541 21.24 -6.45 -7.40
CA LEU A 541 22.02 -5.58 -6.52
C LEU A 541 22.33 -4.26 -7.21
N VAL A 542 22.13 -3.17 -6.47
CA VAL A 542 22.48 -1.81 -6.85
C VAL A 542 23.27 -1.19 -5.71
N SER A 543 24.37 -0.52 -6.06
CA SER A 543 25.21 0.27 -5.15
C SER A 543 24.68 1.69 -5.01
N GLY A 544 24.70 2.22 -3.78
CA GLY A 544 24.43 3.62 -3.49
C GLY A 544 23.70 3.79 -2.17
N SER A 545 24.14 4.75 -1.35
CA SER A 545 23.46 5.09 -0.09
C SER A 545 22.22 5.96 -0.31
N LYS A 546 22.03 6.47 -1.54
CA LYS A 546 20.89 7.26 -1.95
C LYS A 546 20.46 6.87 -3.35
N TRP A 547 19.17 6.63 -3.57
CA TRP A 547 18.59 6.35 -4.88
C TRP A 547 17.68 7.50 -5.29
N ILE A 548 17.73 7.86 -6.56
CA ILE A 548 16.75 8.74 -7.20
C ILE A 548 16.07 7.92 -8.29
N LEU A 549 14.78 7.68 -8.12
CA LEU A 549 13.92 7.00 -9.08
C LEU A 549 13.11 8.07 -9.82
N GLU A 550 13.31 8.17 -11.13
CA GLU A 550 12.57 9.08 -12.02
C GLU A 550 11.21 8.44 -12.36
N GLU A 551 10.12 9.01 -11.87
CA GLU A 551 8.76 8.62 -12.21
C GLU A 551 8.19 9.57 -13.27
N ASP A 552 7.81 9.02 -14.42
CA ASP A 552 7.06 9.75 -15.45
C ASP A 552 5.60 9.90 -15.01
N LEU A 553 5.18 11.14 -14.79
CA LEU A 553 3.82 11.45 -14.36
C LEU A 553 2.81 11.43 -15.51
N GLY A 554 3.28 11.22 -16.73
CA GLY A 554 2.49 11.27 -17.94
C GLY A 554 1.80 12.62 -18.14
N SER A 555 0.70 12.60 -18.89
CA SER A 555 -0.11 13.79 -19.07
C SER A 555 -0.90 14.14 -17.80
N PRO A 556 -1.10 15.44 -17.49
CA PRO A 556 -1.91 15.85 -16.35
C PRO A 556 -3.30 15.21 -16.35
N LEU A 557 -3.69 14.66 -15.20
CA LEU A 557 -5.00 14.05 -15.01
C LEU A 557 -6.11 15.12 -15.04
N SER A 558 -7.23 14.77 -15.67
CA SER A 558 -8.37 15.67 -15.86
C SER A 558 -9.68 14.98 -15.50
N PHE A 559 -10.71 15.79 -15.23
CA PHE A 559 -12.09 15.31 -15.10
C PHE A 559 -12.60 14.72 -16.42
N ASP A 560 -12.02 15.13 -17.54
CA ASP A 560 -12.41 14.71 -18.89
C ASP A 560 -11.37 13.74 -19.45
N ALA A 561 -11.76 12.94 -20.46
CA ALA A 561 -10.81 12.08 -21.16
C ALA A 561 -9.82 12.94 -21.97
N PRO A 562 -8.64 12.40 -22.33
CA PRO A 562 -7.70 13.10 -23.21
C PRO A 562 -8.27 13.53 -24.57
N ARG A 563 -9.44 13.01 -24.96
CA ARG A 563 -10.12 13.28 -26.25
C ARG A 563 -11.61 13.53 -26.02
N PRO A 564 -12.27 14.30 -26.90
CA PRO A 564 -13.72 14.49 -26.82
C PRO A 564 -14.47 13.17 -27.09
N PRO A 565 -15.72 13.00 -26.61
CA PRO A 565 -16.57 11.90 -27.03
C PRO A 565 -16.81 11.98 -28.54
N MET A 566 -16.64 10.86 -29.25
CA MET A 566 -16.84 10.84 -30.71
C MET A 566 -18.26 11.26 -31.09
N ALA A 567 -18.35 12.07 -32.15
CA ALA A 567 -19.58 12.64 -32.67
C ALA A 567 -20.71 11.62 -32.87
N GLU A 568 -20.41 10.42 -33.36
CA GLU A 568 -21.40 9.38 -33.63
C GLU A 568 -22.10 8.82 -32.38
N PHE A 569 -21.46 8.91 -31.21
CA PHE A 569 -22.02 8.40 -29.95
C PHE A 569 -22.68 9.49 -29.09
N ILE A 570 -22.43 10.78 -29.40
CA ILE A 570 -23.00 11.92 -28.64
C ILE A 570 -24.54 11.86 -28.55
N PRO A 571 -25.30 11.52 -29.61
CA PRO A 571 -26.76 11.37 -29.50
C PRO A 571 -27.19 10.34 -28.46
N THR A 572 -26.52 9.18 -28.41
CA THR A 572 -26.79 8.12 -27.42
C THR A 572 -26.41 8.57 -26.02
N ILE A 573 -25.29 9.28 -25.85
CA ILE A 573 -24.93 9.86 -24.54
C ILE A 573 -26.01 10.85 -24.08
N ALA A 574 -26.46 11.74 -24.97
CA ALA A 574 -27.48 12.75 -24.65
C ALA A 574 -28.82 12.13 -24.25
N GLU A 575 -29.24 11.06 -24.92
CA GLU A 575 -30.45 10.30 -24.58
C GLU A 575 -30.41 9.79 -23.14
N TYR A 576 -29.39 9.00 -22.77
CA TYR A 576 -29.29 8.44 -21.41
C TYR A 576 -28.99 9.51 -20.37
N LEU A 577 -28.23 10.54 -20.72
CA LEU A 577 -27.92 11.66 -19.84
C LEU A 577 -29.19 12.44 -19.43
N SER A 578 -30.16 12.57 -20.32
CA SER A 578 -31.44 13.25 -20.02
C SER A 578 -32.20 12.57 -18.87
N ASP A 579 -32.05 11.26 -18.70
CA ASP A 579 -32.62 10.48 -17.59
C ASP A 579 -31.68 10.48 -16.36
N ASP A 580 -30.40 10.16 -16.58
CA ASP A 580 -29.42 9.94 -15.51
C ASP A 580 -29.11 11.23 -14.71
N ILE A 581 -29.19 12.42 -15.33
CA ILE A 581 -28.99 13.70 -14.61
C ILE A 581 -30.02 13.91 -13.49
N HIS A 582 -31.17 13.23 -13.57
CA HIS A 582 -32.22 13.27 -12.57
C HIS A 582 -32.11 12.16 -11.50
N PHE A 583 -31.02 11.37 -11.51
CA PHE A 583 -30.74 10.34 -10.53
C PHE A 583 -30.91 10.87 -9.10
N LYS A 584 -31.68 10.13 -8.29
CA LYS A 584 -31.96 10.47 -6.90
C LYS A 584 -31.12 9.60 -5.99
N LEU A 585 -30.29 10.26 -5.19
CA LEU A 585 -29.49 9.59 -4.18
C LEU A 585 -30.41 8.89 -3.18
N PRO A 586 -30.12 7.63 -2.80
CA PRO A 586 -30.87 6.93 -1.78
C PRO A 586 -30.90 7.71 -0.47
N ARG A 587 -32.02 7.62 0.24
CA ARG A 587 -32.22 8.33 1.52
C ARG A 587 -31.15 8.00 2.55
N ASN A 588 -30.65 6.76 2.58
CA ASN A 588 -29.61 6.35 3.52
C ASN A 588 -28.29 7.02 3.22
N THR A 589 -27.87 7.02 1.94
CA THR A 589 -26.67 7.72 1.47
C THR A 589 -26.74 9.21 1.82
N MET A 590 -27.90 9.86 1.59
CA MET A 590 -28.14 11.26 1.92
C MET A 590 -28.06 11.60 3.42
N ARG A 591 -28.16 10.61 4.29
CA ARG A 591 -28.08 10.76 5.76
C ARG A 591 -26.76 10.29 6.33
N GLY A 592 -25.89 9.70 5.50
CA GLY A 592 -24.74 8.94 5.98
C GLY A 592 -25.13 7.74 6.84
N ALA A 593 -26.25 7.08 6.53
CA ALA A 593 -26.81 5.94 7.28
C ALA A 593 -26.51 4.60 6.59
N SER A 594 -25.31 4.46 6.04
CA SER A 594 -24.86 3.31 5.24
C SER A 594 -23.36 3.11 5.39
N ASP A 595 -22.83 2.01 4.85
CA ASP A 595 -21.40 1.77 4.72
C ASP A 595 -20.75 2.87 3.86
N THR A 596 -19.45 3.08 4.05
CA THR A 596 -18.73 4.15 3.35
C THR A 596 -18.39 3.79 1.91
N TYR A 597 -18.30 2.50 1.58
CA TYR A 597 -17.93 1.95 0.27
C TYR A 597 -19.01 2.19 -0.81
N PHE A 598 -20.17 1.57 -0.67
CA PHE A 598 -21.26 1.68 -1.63
C PHE A 598 -21.83 3.10 -1.67
N SER A 599 -21.86 3.79 -0.53
CA SER A 599 -22.20 5.22 -0.49
C SER A 599 -21.25 6.03 -1.37
N GLY A 600 -19.94 5.79 -1.24
CA GLY A 600 -18.90 6.38 -2.09
C GLY A 600 -19.16 6.14 -3.58
N LYS A 601 -19.38 4.87 -3.96
CA LYS A 601 -19.71 4.50 -5.35
C LYS A 601 -20.93 5.25 -5.89
N ILE A 602 -22.00 5.32 -5.12
CA ILE A 602 -23.26 6.00 -5.51
C ILE A 602 -23.04 7.51 -5.73
N ILE A 603 -22.31 8.18 -4.84
CA ILE A 603 -22.08 9.63 -4.98
C ILE A 603 -21.10 9.95 -6.10
N ALA A 604 -20.09 9.09 -6.32
CA ALA A 604 -19.16 9.21 -7.43
C ALA A 604 -19.85 9.01 -8.79
N ARG A 605 -20.84 8.11 -8.88
CA ARG A 605 -21.71 7.98 -10.06
C ARG A 605 -22.38 9.31 -10.43
N LEU A 606 -23.05 9.96 -9.46
CA LEU A 606 -23.71 11.25 -9.70
C LEU A 606 -22.69 12.32 -10.10
N ALA A 607 -21.52 12.34 -9.44
CA ALA A 607 -20.43 13.26 -9.76
C ALA A 607 -19.96 13.10 -11.21
N ARG A 608 -19.79 11.87 -11.70
CA ARG A 608 -19.42 11.57 -13.09
C ARG A 608 -20.50 12.01 -14.10
N ILE A 609 -21.78 11.78 -13.80
CA ILE A 609 -22.90 12.25 -14.64
C ILE A 609 -22.87 13.77 -14.79
N ILE A 610 -22.63 14.50 -13.69
CA ILE A 610 -22.52 15.97 -13.69
C ILE A 610 -21.38 16.46 -14.57
N VAL A 611 -20.20 15.82 -14.47
CA VAL A 611 -19.03 16.17 -15.29
C VAL A 611 -19.33 15.98 -16.78
N ILE A 612 -19.88 14.82 -17.17
CA ILE A 612 -20.24 14.53 -18.57
C ILE A 612 -21.27 15.53 -19.11
N ALA A 613 -22.28 15.89 -18.30
CA ALA A 613 -23.27 16.89 -18.68
C ALA A 613 -22.63 18.26 -18.95
N SER A 614 -21.66 18.64 -18.13
CA SER A 614 -20.92 19.89 -18.30
C SER A 614 -20.00 19.86 -19.51
N GLU A 615 -19.34 18.73 -19.78
CA GLU A 615 -18.48 18.55 -20.94
C GLU A 615 -19.28 18.71 -22.25
N LEU A 616 -20.38 17.98 -22.41
CA LEU A 616 -21.22 18.08 -23.62
C LEU A 616 -21.81 19.48 -23.81
N ARG A 617 -22.20 20.17 -22.74
CA ARG A 617 -22.65 21.57 -22.84
C ARG A 617 -21.53 22.52 -23.23
N THR A 618 -20.30 22.26 -22.78
CA THR A 618 -19.13 23.05 -23.16
C THR A 618 -18.84 22.88 -24.65
N LEU A 619 -18.87 21.64 -25.16
CA LEU A 619 -18.78 21.34 -26.59
C LEU A 619 -19.87 22.04 -27.40
N ALA A 620 -21.13 21.95 -26.95
CA ALA A 620 -22.29 22.53 -27.66
C ALA A 620 -22.31 24.07 -27.69
N SER A 621 -21.64 24.73 -26.74
CA SER A 621 -21.66 26.20 -26.60
C SER A 621 -20.35 26.90 -27.00
N ALA A 622 -19.30 26.13 -27.29
CA ALA A 622 -18.03 26.65 -27.76
C ALA A 622 -18.20 27.41 -29.08
N SER A 623 -17.58 28.60 -29.19
CA SER A 623 -17.68 29.44 -30.39
C SER A 623 -16.59 29.12 -31.41
N SER A 624 -15.45 28.60 -30.97
CA SER A 624 -14.39 28.08 -31.82
C SER A 624 -13.62 26.94 -31.15
N ILE A 625 -12.78 26.24 -31.92
CA ILE A 625 -11.88 25.20 -31.40
C ILE A 625 -10.94 25.77 -30.34
N GLU A 626 -10.44 26.98 -30.55
CA GLU A 626 -9.46 27.60 -29.66
C GLU A 626 -9.98 27.81 -28.24
N ASP A 627 -11.31 27.95 -28.08
CA ASP A 627 -11.96 28.12 -26.78
C ASP A 627 -11.86 26.85 -25.90
N ILE A 628 -11.81 25.67 -26.53
CA ILE A 628 -11.95 24.37 -25.84
C ILE A 628 -10.84 23.36 -26.14
N GLN A 629 -9.92 23.65 -27.07
CA GLN A 629 -8.81 22.76 -27.41
C GLN A 629 -7.92 22.44 -26.19
N GLY A 630 -7.86 23.32 -25.18
CA GLY A 630 -7.09 23.09 -23.96
C GLY A 630 -7.70 22.07 -22.99
N LEU A 631 -8.95 21.61 -23.22
CA LEU A 631 -9.58 20.54 -22.46
C LEU A 631 -9.09 19.15 -22.88
N TYR A 632 -8.55 19.04 -24.09
CA TYR A 632 -8.16 17.79 -24.73
C TYR A 632 -6.69 17.82 -25.14
N GLN A 633 -6.11 16.64 -25.32
CA GLN A 633 -4.77 16.48 -25.88
C GLN A 633 -4.88 16.49 -27.41
N ILE A 634 -4.85 17.70 -28.00
CA ILE A 634 -4.92 17.92 -29.44
C ILE A 634 -3.50 17.97 -30.01
N ASP A 635 -3.12 16.93 -30.75
CA ASP A 635 -1.75 16.73 -31.27
C ASP A 635 -1.66 16.64 -32.80
N SER A 636 -2.80 16.65 -33.49
CA SER A 636 -2.89 16.34 -34.93
C SER A 636 -4.12 16.95 -35.61
N ASP A 637 -4.06 17.14 -36.94
CA ASP A 637 -5.22 17.58 -37.74
C ASP A 637 -6.43 16.64 -37.60
N ALA A 638 -6.18 15.35 -37.37
CA ALA A 638 -7.21 14.35 -37.10
C ALA A 638 -7.93 14.63 -35.76
N SER A 639 -7.19 14.92 -34.69
CA SER A 639 -7.76 15.30 -33.40
C SER A 639 -8.56 16.63 -33.45
N ILE A 640 -8.14 17.57 -34.30
CA ILE A 640 -8.89 18.82 -34.56
C ILE A 640 -10.22 18.52 -35.26
N THR A 641 -10.19 17.66 -36.30
CA THR A 641 -11.40 17.27 -37.03
C THR A 641 -12.38 16.56 -36.09
N MET A 642 -11.88 15.64 -35.27
CA MET A 642 -12.69 14.94 -34.26
C MET A 642 -13.36 15.92 -33.28
N LEU A 643 -12.62 16.93 -32.81
CA LEU A 643 -13.19 17.96 -31.93
C LEU A 643 -14.28 18.78 -32.63
N GLN A 644 -14.09 19.17 -33.90
CA GLN A 644 -15.11 19.88 -34.68
C GLN A 644 -16.39 19.06 -34.83
N ASP A 645 -16.25 17.78 -35.21
CA ASP A 645 -17.39 16.88 -35.39
C ASP A 645 -18.14 16.69 -34.05
N SER A 646 -17.41 16.56 -32.94
CA SER A 646 -18.01 16.45 -31.60
C SER A 646 -18.73 17.73 -31.17
N MET A 647 -18.20 18.91 -31.50
CA MET A 647 -18.88 20.19 -31.26
C MET A 647 -20.20 20.28 -32.05
N GLU A 648 -20.17 19.93 -33.34
CA GLU A 648 -21.36 19.95 -34.20
C GLU A 648 -22.43 18.98 -33.67
N ALA A 649 -22.04 17.74 -33.38
CA ALA A 649 -22.93 16.74 -32.83
C ALA A 649 -23.54 17.18 -31.48
N ALA A 650 -22.74 17.71 -30.55
CA ALA A 650 -23.23 18.22 -29.27
C ALA A 650 -24.21 19.40 -29.43
N SER A 651 -23.99 20.28 -30.41
CA SER A 651 -24.90 21.39 -30.70
C SER A 651 -26.23 20.97 -31.32
N SER A 652 -26.30 19.75 -31.88
CA SER A 652 -27.44 19.22 -32.61
C SER A 652 -28.43 18.40 -31.74
N VAL A 653 -28.07 18.13 -30.49
CA VAL A 653 -28.85 17.29 -29.57
C VAL A 653 -29.42 18.10 -28.40
N ASP A 654 -30.52 17.62 -27.83
CA ASP A 654 -31.07 18.20 -26.61
C ASP A 654 -30.25 17.74 -25.40
N LEU A 655 -29.61 18.70 -24.72
CA LEU A 655 -28.81 18.46 -23.52
C LEU A 655 -29.54 18.97 -22.26
N PRO A 656 -29.29 18.37 -21.07
CA PRO A 656 -29.83 18.88 -19.81
C PRO A 656 -29.58 20.38 -19.63
N SER A 657 -30.55 21.06 -19.03
CA SER A 657 -30.44 22.50 -18.80
C SER A 657 -29.40 22.81 -17.73
N SER A 658 -28.95 24.07 -17.66
CA SER A 658 -28.11 24.54 -16.55
C SER A 658 -28.81 24.42 -15.20
N GLU A 659 -30.15 24.43 -15.16
CA GLU A 659 -30.93 24.20 -13.94
C GLU A 659 -30.86 22.73 -13.50
N ASP A 660 -30.95 21.78 -14.44
CA ASP A 660 -30.83 20.35 -14.14
C ASP A 660 -29.46 20.01 -13.55
N ILE A 661 -28.39 20.54 -14.15
CA ILE A 661 -27.02 20.39 -13.63
C ILE A 661 -26.89 21.03 -12.26
N ALA A 662 -27.43 22.24 -12.06
CA ALA A 662 -27.37 22.91 -10.76
C ALA A 662 -28.10 22.13 -9.66
N LEU A 663 -29.25 21.51 -9.97
CA LEU A 663 -29.99 20.65 -9.04
C LEU A 663 -29.21 19.37 -8.70
N ALA A 664 -28.55 18.76 -9.68
CA ALA A 664 -27.68 17.60 -9.46
C ALA A 664 -26.48 17.96 -8.58
N VAL A 665 -25.82 19.10 -8.86
CA VAL A 665 -24.71 19.63 -8.04
C VAL A 665 -25.17 19.94 -6.61
N ASP A 666 -26.36 20.50 -6.42
CA ASP A 666 -26.89 20.80 -5.08
C ASP A 666 -27.16 19.52 -4.26
N GLN A 667 -27.70 18.49 -4.92
CA GLN A 667 -27.88 17.17 -4.31
C GLN A 667 -26.53 16.53 -3.94
N LEU A 668 -25.52 16.58 -4.83
CA LEU A 668 -24.18 16.07 -4.57
C LEU A 668 -23.51 16.84 -3.41
N ARG A 669 -23.57 18.17 -3.44
CA ARG A 669 -23.06 19.04 -2.37
C ARG A 669 -23.68 18.68 -1.02
N THR A 670 -24.99 18.48 -1.00
CA THR A 670 -25.72 18.16 0.24
C THR A 670 -25.21 16.85 0.84
N VAL A 671 -25.07 15.79 0.05
CA VAL A 671 -24.59 14.50 0.58
C VAL A 671 -23.13 14.54 0.99
N VAL A 672 -22.24 15.19 0.21
CA VAL A 672 -20.82 15.30 0.55
C VAL A 672 -20.64 16.03 1.88
N GLN A 673 -21.41 17.10 2.12
CA GLN A 673 -21.37 17.83 3.40
C GLN A 673 -21.81 17.01 4.62
N VAL A 674 -22.69 16.01 4.43
CA VAL A 674 -23.14 15.14 5.52
C VAL A 674 -21.98 14.27 6.01
N TRP A 675 -21.18 13.75 5.10
CA TRP A 675 -20.02 12.90 5.43
C TRP A 675 -18.83 13.69 6.00
N LEU A 676 -18.63 14.94 5.57
CA LEU A 676 -17.56 15.83 6.07
C LEU A 676 -17.71 16.25 7.54
N LYS A 677 -18.89 16.02 8.14
CA LYS A 677 -19.20 16.44 9.50
C LYS A 677 -19.61 15.23 10.33
N SER A 678 -19.59 15.39 11.64
CA SER A 678 -20.15 14.40 12.58
C SER A 678 -21.68 14.35 12.60
N ASP A 679 -22.35 14.88 11.56
CA ASP A 679 -23.82 14.93 11.42
C ASP A 679 -24.38 13.68 10.71
N ALA A 680 -23.53 12.86 10.08
CA ALA A 680 -23.94 11.59 9.49
C ALA A 680 -24.47 10.62 10.57
N ASP A 681 -25.49 9.82 10.21
CA ASP A 681 -26.05 8.80 11.10
C ASP A 681 -24.98 7.75 11.50
N ALA A 682 -24.02 7.46 10.62
CA ALA A 682 -22.79 6.70 10.87
C ALA A 682 -21.57 7.62 10.65
N PRO A 683 -21.18 8.42 11.65
CA PRO A 683 -20.19 9.48 11.47
C PRO A 683 -18.77 8.93 11.33
N TYR A 684 -17.93 9.66 10.61
CA TYR A 684 -16.48 9.54 10.75
C TYR A 684 -16.04 10.05 12.12
N ILE A 685 -15.13 9.33 12.73
CA ILE A 685 -14.54 9.65 14.04
C ILE A 685 -13.03 9.55 13.93
N TYR A 686 -12.33 10.33 14.77
CA TYR A 686 -10.89 10.31 14.84
C TYR A 686 -10.42 9.32 15.92
N ASP A 687 -9.66 8.31 15.51
CA ASP A 687 -9.01 7.35 16.40
C ASP A 687 -7.66 7.92 16.84
N LYS A 688 -7.61 8.36 18.09
CA LYS A 688 -6.40 8.94 18.69
C LYS A 688 -5.30 7.93 18.97
N THR A 689 -5.63 6.65 19.02
CA THR A 689 -4.67 5.60 19.36
C THR A 689 -3.74 5.28 18.20
N TRP A 690 -4.28 5.26 16.98
CA TRP A 690 -3.49 5.03 15.76
C TRP A 690 -3.23 6.31 14.98
N GLY A 691 -4.01 7.37 15.21
CA GLY A 691 -3.93 8.63 14.47
C GLY A 691 -4.54 8.48 13.08
N GLY A 692 -5.87 8.43 13.00
CA GLY A 692 -6.57 8.25 11.73
C GLY A 692 -8.07 8.42 11.79
N LEU A 693 -8.70 8.51 10.62
CA LEU A 693 -10.15 8.54 10.47
C LEU A 693 -10.69 7.13 10.34
N VAL A 694 -11.76 6.81 11.06
CA VAL A 694 -12.52 5.56 10.90
C VAL A 694 -14.01 5.86 10.88
N ASN A 695 -14.81 5.04 10.20
CA ASN A 695 -16.26 5.15 10.27
C ASN A 695 -16.80 4.47 11.54
N CYS A 696 -17.79 5.07 12.20
CA CYS A 696 -18.44 4.50 13.38
C CYS A 696 -19.26 3.23 13.05
N GLY A 697 -19.72 3.08 11.81
CA GLY A 697 -20.60 2.01 11.34
C GLY A 697 -22.06 2.22 11.76
N CYS A 698 -22.94 1.38 11.19
CA CYS A 698 -24.39 1.52 11.36
C CYS A 698 -25.05 0.17 11.71
N ILE A 699 -25.63 0.07 12.91
CA ILE A 699 -26.58 -1.00 13.25
C ILE A 699 -27.90 -0.67 12.58
N TYR A 700 -28.06 -1.11 11.33
CA TYR A 700 -29.18 -0.73 10.51
C TYR A 700 -30.49 -1.43 10.94
N VAL A 701 -31.51 -0.64 11.29
CA VAL A 701 -32.84 -1.14 11.66
C VAL A 701 -33.88 -0.65 10.66
N GLY A 702 -34.58 -1.60 10.01
CA GLY A 702 -35.60 -1.32 9.01
C GLY A 702 -35.38 -2.14 7.74
N LYS A 703 -35.99 -1.73 6.62
CA LYS A 703 -35.80 -2.37 5.30
C LYS A 703 -35.45 -1.33 4.25
N LYS A 704 -34.50 -1.65 3.38
CA LYS A 704 -34.07 -0.83 2.24
C LYS A 704 -33.73 0.59 2.70
N ASP A 705 -34.14 1.63 1.98
CA ASP A 705 -33.87 3.05 2.26
C ASP A 705 -34.77 3.69 3.35
N LYS A 706 -35.59 2.90 4.04
CA LYS A 706 -36.57 3.39 5.05
C LYS A 706 -36.17 3.14 6.50
N GLY A 707 -35.01 2.55 6.74
CA GLY A 707 -34.48 2.28 8.06
C GLY A 707 -33.66 3.44 8.64
N SER A 708 -32.99 3.16 9.75
CA SER A 708 -32.15 4.10 10.48
C SER A 708 -31.02 3.36 11.18
N CYS A 709 -29.90 4.04 11.41
CA CYS A 709 -28.89 3.56 12.35
C CYS A 709 -29.46 3.63 13.77
N ASN A 710 -29.40 2.51 14.49
CA ASN A 710 -29.88 2.40 15.88
C ASN A 710 -28.72 2.51 16.89
N ASN A 711 -27.55 2.93 16.43
CA ASN A 711 -26.40 3.28 17.24
C ASN A 711 -26.11 4.78 17.10
N THR A 712 -25.47 5.33 18.13
CA THR A 712 -24.97 6.71 18.13
C THR A 712 -23.65 6.71 18.87
N PHE A 713 -22.70 7.55 18.45
CA PHE A 713 -21.46 7.73 19.18
C PHE A 713 -21.73 7.96 20.69
N PRO A 714 -21.02 7.27 21.61
CA PRO A 714 -19.81 6.48 21.38
C PRO A 714 -20.03 5.01 20.97
N ASP A 715 -21.27 4.54 20.81
CA ASP A 715 -21.55 3.16 20.39
C ASP A 715 -21.31 2.99 18.89
N CYS A 716 -20.13 2.49 18.52
CA CYS A 716 -19.69 2.33 17.13
C CYS A 716 -19.49 0.85 16.75
N PRO A 717 -20.43 0.21 16.02
CA PRO A 717 -20.33 -1.20 15.66
C PRO A 717 -19.08 -1.54 14.83
N ALA A 718 -18.60 -0.62 14.00
CA ALA A 718 -17.40 -0.85 13.18
C ALA A 718 -16.12 -0.98 14.01
N LEU A 719 -16.11 -0.46 15.25
CA LEU A 719 -15.00 -0.65 16.18
C LEU A 719 -15.07 -1.97 16.95
N LEU A 720 -16.22 -2.67 16.90
CA LEU A 720 -16.46 -3.90 17.66
C LEU A 720 -16.45 -5.16 16.79
N SER A 721 -16.38 -5.00 15.47
CA SER A 721 -16.47 -6.11 14.51
C SER A 721 -15.70 -5.78 13.24
N VAL A 722 -14.66 -6.57 12.94
CA VAL A 722 -13.81 -6.41 11.75
C VAL A 722 -14.57 -6.55 10.42
N ASN A 723 -15.75 -7.17 10.42
CA ASN A 723 -16.53 -7.37 9.19
C ASN A 723 -17.50 -6.23 8.89
N GLU A 724 -17.68 -5.29 9.83
CA GLU A 724 -18.55 -4.13 9.62
C GLU A 724 -17.82 -3.10 8.74
N ASP A 725 -18.56 -2.51 7.79
CA ASP A 725 -18.02 -1.55 6.81
C ASP A 725 -16.71 -2.05 6.17
N PHE A 726 -16.66 -3.35 5.83
CA PHE A 726 -15.51 -4.02 5.20
C PHE A 726 -14.20 -3.94 6.02
N GLY A 727 -14.30 -3.68 7.32
CA GLY A 727 -13.15 -3.51 8.20
C GLY A 727 -12.56 -2.10 8.20
N ASN A 728 -13.31 -1.09 7.72
CA ASN A 728 -12.93 0.32 7.80
C ASN A 728 -12.59 0.72 9.25
N GLY A 729 -13.34 0.22 10.24
CA GLY A 729 -13.04 0.44 11.66
C GLY A 729 -11.68 -0.10 12.13
N TYR A 730 -11.01 -0.91 11.31
CA TYR A 730 -9.69 -1.52 11.53
C TYR A 730 -8.68 -1.16 10.44
N TYR A 731 -8.89 -0.03 9.75
CA TYR A 731 -8.00 0.51 8.71
C TYR A 731 -7.91 -0.29 7.41
N ASN A 732 -8.87 -1.17 7.14
CA ASN A 732 -8.99 -1.77 5.82
C ASN A 732 -9.55 -0.75 4.83
N ASP A 733 -8.98 -0.71 3.63
CA ASP A 733 -9.65 -0.21 2.42
C ASP A 733 -9.96 1.31 2.44
N HIS A 734 -9.23 2.09 3.25
CA HIS A 734 -9.51 3.53 3.38
C HIS A 734 -9.32 4.28 2.06
N HIS A 735 -8.31 3.93 1.26
CA HIS A 735 -8.13 4.48 -0.10
C HIS A 735 -9.30 4.13 -1.01
N TYR A 736 -9.76 2.86 -1.03
CA TYR A 736 -10.91 2.44 -1.82
C TYR A 736 -12.18 3.23 -1.43
N HIS A 737 -12.47 3.33 -0.14
CA HIS A 737 -13.68 3.98 0.35
C HIS A 737 -13.59 5.50 0.15
N TYR A 738 -12.54 6.12 0.69
CA TYR A 738 -12.45 7.58 0.81
C TYR A 738 -12.09 8.24 -0.52
N GLY A 739 -11.43 7.51 -1.44
CA GLY A 739 -11.17 7.96 -2.80
C GLY A 739 -12.42 8.41 -3.53
N TYR A 740 -13.52 7.65 -3.43
CA TYR A 740 -14.81 8.03 -4.01
C TYR A 740 -15.40 9.31 -3.41
N HIS A 741 -15.28 9.50 -2.09
CA HIS A 741 -15.74 10.71 -1.40
C HIS A 741 -14.91 11.93 -1.80
N VAL A 742 -13.59 11.77 -1.92
CA VAL A 742 -12.68 12.82 -2.38
C VAL A 742 -12.98 13.20 -3.83
N TYR A 743 -13.22 12.24 -4.72
CA TYR A 743 -13.64 12.51 -6.10
C TYR A 743 -14.98 13.29 -6.16
N ALA A 744 -15.97 12.87 -5.37
CA ALA A 744 -17.23 13.60 -5.27
C ALA A 744 -17.03 15.05 -4.78
N ALA A 745 -16.18 15.26 -3.77
CA ALA A 745 -15.82 16.59 -3.29
C ALA A 745 -15.07 17.41 -4.33
N ALA A 746 -14.19 16.81 -5.14
CA ALA A 746 -13.50 17.45 -6.26
C ALA A 746 -14.50 18.02 -7.28
N VAL A 747 -15.52 17.23 -7.64
CA VAL A 747 -16.59 17.69 -8.53
C VAL A 747 -17.37 18.84 -7.89
N VAL A 748 -17.78 18.74 -6.63
CA VAL A 748 -18.48 19.86 -5.96
C VAL A 748 -17.61 21.12 -5.95
N ALA A 749 -16.32 21.02 -5.64
CA ALA A 749 -15.39 22.17 -5.64
C ALA A 749 -15.21 22.79 -7.04
N LYS A 750 -15.18 21.97 -8.10
CA LYS A 750 -15.13 22.44 -9.50
C LYS A 750 -16.34 23.31 -9.85
N PHE A 751 -17.55 22.90 -9.46
CA PHE A 751 -18.80 23.62 -9.78
C PHE A 751 -19.17 24.70 -8.74
N ASP A 752 -18.64 24.61 -7.53
CA ASP A 752 -18.79 25.60 -6.46
C ASP A 752 -17.44 25.86 -5.76
N PRO A 753 -16.58 26.69 -6.37
CA PRO A 753 -15.28 27.03 -5.78
C PRO A 753 -15.39 27.70 -4.40
N SER A 754 -16.51 28.36 -4.10
CA SER A 754 -16.73 28.98 -2.79
C SER A 754 -16.98 27.94 -1.72
N TRP A 755 -17.75 26.89 -2.04
CA TRP A 755 -17.88 25.72 -1.20
C TRP A 755 -16.55 25.02 -1.01
N GLY A 756 -15.80 24.79 -2.09
CA GLY A 756 -14.48 24.13 -2.04
C GLY A 756 -13.52 24.85 -1.09
N ARG A 757 -13.36 26.18 -1.21
CA ARG A 757 -12.51 26.97 -0.31
C ARG A 757 -12.95 26.92 1.15
N LYS A 758 -14.26 26.84 1.39
CA LYS A 758 -14.83 26.76 2.74
C LYS A 758 -14.56 25.41 3.41
N HIS A 759 -14.65 24.32 2.65
CA HIS A 759 -14.55 22.96 3.15
C HIS A 759 -13.22 22.26 2.83
N PHE A 760 -12.21 23.04 2.42
CA PHE A 760 -10.91 22.53 2.03
C PHE A 760 -10.29 21.68 3.14
N ASP A 761 -10.30 22.21 4.36
CA ASP A 761 -9.63 21.57 5.50
C ASP A 761 -10.38 20.29 5.92
N GLU A 762 -11.71 20.27 5.84
CA GLU A 762 -12.52 19.08 6.12
C GLU A 762 -12.26 17.95 5.11
N VAL A 763 -12.19 18.27 3.80
CA VAL A 763 -11.90 17.25 2.78
C VAL A 763 -10.47 16.72 2.92
N LEU A 764 -9.52 17.57 3.34
CA LEU A 764 -8.15 17.15 3.60
C LEU A 764 -8.04 16.11 4.72
N LEU A 765 -9.01 16.00 5.64
CA LEU A 765 -8.97 14.94 6.66
C LEU A 765 -9.00 13.54 6.03
N TYR A 766 -9.74 13.34 4.94
CA TYR A 766 -9.72 12.08 4.19
C TYR A 766 -8.36 11.83 3.54
N ILE A 767 -7.83 12.84 2.84
CA ILE A 767 -6.56 12.70 2.12
C ILE A 767 -5.39 12.50 3.08
N ARG A 768 -5.38 13.22 4.21
CA ARG A 768 -4.44 13.02 5.31
C ARG A 768 -4.55 11.62 5.89
N ASP A 769 -5.73 11.02 5.91
CA ASP A 769 -5.84 9.67 6.43
C ASP A 769 -5.17 8.60 5.54
N PHE A 770 -5.49 8.54 4.23
CA PHE A 770 -4.97 7.44 3.39
C PHE A 770 -3.68 7.77 2.63
N ALA A 771 -3.40 9.06 2.38
CA ALA A 771 -2.35 9.50 1.46
C ALA A 771 -1.65 10.81 1.88
N ASN A 772 -1.46 11.05 3.19
CA ASN A 772 -0.83 12.27 3.70
C ASN A 772 0.56 12.49 3.07
N PRO A 773 0.78 13.57 2.28
CA PRO A 773 2.09 13.89 1.73
C PRO A 773 2.99 14.66 2.69
N TYR A 774 2.53 15.00 3.90
CA TYR A 774 3.25 15.83 4.85
C TYR A 774 3.77 15.01 6.04
N GLY A 775 5.07 14.73 6.06
CA GLY A 775 5.71 13.84 7.05
C GLY A 775 5.74 14.35 8.50
N ASP A 776 5.55 15.66 8.72
CA ASP A 776 5.54 16.27 10.06
C ASP A 776 4.11 16.40 10.65
N ASP A 777 3.12 15.70 10.09
CA ASP A 777 1.75 15.70 10.64
C ASP A 777 1.68 14.85 11.92
N GLU A 778 1.34 15.48 13.05
CA GLU A 778 1.20 14.85 14.37
C GLU A 778 -0.10 14.01 14.50
N PHE A 779 -0.98 14.04 13.50
CA PHE A 779 -2.30 13.42 13.58
C PHE A 779 -2.50 12.25 12.62
N PHE A 780 -1.73 12.18 11.53
CA PHE A 780 -1.89 11.15 10.50
C PHE A 780 -0.54 10.65 9.97
N PRO A 781 -0.37 9.32 9.77
CA PRO A 781 0.87 8.80 9.23
C PRO A 781 1.01 9.19 7.76
N GLN A 782 2.24 9.44 7.34
CA GLN A 782 2.54 9.76 5.94
C GLN A 782 2.17 8.55 5.05
N TYR A 783 1.50 8.78 3.92
CA TYR A 783 1.13 7.76 2.93
C TYR A 783 0.65 6.40 3.50
N ARG A 784 -0.31 6.40 4.45
CA ARG A 784 -0.77 5.21 5.18
C ARG A 784 -0.84 3.93 4.35
N GLN A 785 -1.47 4.00 3.17
CA GLN A 785 -1.74 2.84 2.32
C GLN A 785 -0.59 2.47 1.38
N LYS A 786 0.36 3.37 1.10
CA LYS A 786 1.37 3.20 0.05
C LYS A 786 2.59 2.44 0.56
N ASP A 787 3.00 1.41 -0.17
CA ASP A 787 4.33 0.80 -0.05
C ASP A 787 5.22 1.34 -1.18
N TRP A 788 6.07 2.31 -0.86
CA TRP A 788 6.95 2.94 -1.84
C TRP A 788 8.04 2.02 -2.42
N PHE A 789 8.35 0.90 -1.77
CA PHE A 789 9.29 -0.07 -2.33
C PHE A 789 8.63 -0.95 -3.38
N LEU A 790 7.36 -1.33 -3.18
CA LEU A 790 6.60 -2.05 -4.23
C LEU A 790 6.00 -1.10 -5.27
N GLY A 791 5.80 0.17 -4.93
CA GLY A 791 5.08 1.12 -5.79
C GLY A 791 3.57 0.90 -5.80
N SER A 792 3.03 -0.01 -4.99
CA SER A 792 1.59 -0.29 -4.85
C SER A 792 1.07 0.01 -3.45
N SER A 793 -0.24 -0.01 -3.29
CA SER A 793 -0.93 0.13 -2.01
C SER A 793 -1.18 -1.21 -1.30
N TRP A 794 -1.48 -1.15 0.00
CA TRP A 794 -1.89 -2.30 0.83
C TRP A 794 -3.22 -2.06 1.54
N ALA A 795 -4.31 -2.57 0.98
CA ALA A 795 -5.66 -2.42 1.51
C ALA A 795 -5.82 -2.89 2.96
N SER A 796 -5.13 -3.97 3.33
CA SER A 796 -5.37 -4.63 4.61
C SER A 796 -4.72 -3.91 5.81
N GLY A 797 -5.55 -3.57 6.82
CA GLY A 797 -5.20 -2.84 8.03
C GLY A 797 -4.79 -3.71 9.23
N ILE A 798 -5.14 -3.32 10.46
CA ILE A 798 -4.54 -3.86 11.69
C ILE A 798 -4.87 -5.35 11.92
N ILE A 799 -6.14 -5.76 11.84
CA ILE A 799 -6.54 -7.14 12.18
C ILE A 799 -6.14 -8.16 11.11
N SER A 800 -5.99 -7.75 9.84
CA SER A 800 -5.46 -8.67 8.82
C SER A 800 -4.03 -9.11 9.16
N ALA A 801 -3.26 -8.29 9.91
CA ALA A 801 -1.89 -8.62 10.34
C ALA A 801 -1.86 -9.76 11.34
N GLU A 802 -2.93 -9.93 12.11
CA GLU A 802 -3.05 -11.01 13.08
C GLU A 802 -3.52 -12.33 12.44
N ASN A 803 -4.18 -12.23 11.28
CA ASN A 803 -4.94 -13.34 10.71
C ASN A 803 -4.40 -13.89 9.38
N SER A 804 -3.50 -13.17 8.70
CA SER A 804 -2.93 -13.60 7.41
C SER A 804 -1.48 -14.10 7.54
N PRO A 805 -1.21 -15.40 7.31
CA PRO A 805 0.17 -15.91 7.21
C PRO A 805 0.85 -15.49 5.90
N HIS A 806 0.14 -14.80 5.00
CA HIS A 806 0.65 -14.33 3.72
C HIS A 806 1.04 -12.85 3.71
N GLY A 807 0.88 -12.14 4.84
CA GLY A 807 1.19 -10.72 5.00
C GLY A 807 0.02 -9.81 4.62
N ARG A 808 0.34 -8.58 4.21
CA ARG A 808 -0.61 -7.58 3.67
C ARG A 808 -1.22 -8.08 2.38
N ASN A 809 -2.37 -7.52 1.99
CA ASN A 809 -2.99 -7.78 0.68
C ASN A 809 -3.63 -6.54 0.06
N GLU A 810 -3.76 -6.59 -1.26
CA GLU A 810 -4.41 -5.62 -2.13
C GLU A 810 -5.17 -6.40 -3.23
N GLU A 811 -6.45 -6.09 -3.43
CA GLU A 811 -7.31 -6.75 -4.42
C GLU A 811 -7.53 -5.81 -5.61
N SER A 812 -8.24 -4.69 -5.39
CA SER A 812 -8.64 -3.76 -6.45
C SER A 812 -7.61 -2.65 -6.66
N SER A 813 -6.55 -2.97 -7.40
CA SER A 813 -5.55 -1.98 -7.83
C SER A 813 -6.19 -0.79 -8.55
N SER A 814 -7.29 -1.01 -9.27
CA SER A 814 -8.06 0.02 -9.95
C SER A 814 -8.78 1.00 -9.01
N GLU A 815 -9.26 0.55 -7.86
CA GLU A 815 -9.86 1.45 -6.86
C GLU A 815 -8.79 2.29 -6.15
N ALA A 816 -7.58 1.74 -5.91
CA ALA A 816 -6.43 2.53 -5.43
C ALA A 816 -6.04 3.63 -6.44
N ILE A 817 -5.91 3.28 -7.72
CA ILE A 817 -5.63 4.24 -8.80
C ILE A 817 -6.71 5.34 -8.84
N SER A 818 -7.99 4.97 -8.77
CA SER A 818 -9.10 5.93 -8.77
C SER A 818 -9.10 6.85 -7.55
N ALA A 819 -8.63 6.37 -6.38
CA ALA A 819 -8.51 7.19 -5.19
C ALA A 819 -7.45 8.30 -5.36
N TYR A 820 -6.29 7.96 -5.93
CA TYR A 820 -5.23 8.92 -6.20
C TYR A 820 -5.58 9.86 -7.37
N GLU A 821 -6.35 9.38 -8.37
CA GLU A 821 -6.97 10.24 -9.39
C GLU A 821 -7.90 11.27 -8.71
N GLY A 822 -8.77 10.82 -7.80
CA GLY A 822 -9.65 11.69 -7.02
C GLY A 822 -8.89 12.75 -6.21
N MET A 823 -7.78 12.37 -5.57
CA MET A 823 -6.88 13.29 -4.87
C MET A 823 -6.30 14.34 -5.82
N THR A 824 -5.80 13.94 -6.99
CA THR A 824 -5.27 14.84 -8.01
C THR A 824 -6.32 15.85 -8.46
N LEU A 825 -7.53 15.36 -8.78
CA LEU A 825 -8.64 16.18 -9.25
C LEU A 825 -9.13 17.16 -8.18
N PHE A 826 -9.13 16.76 -6.90
CA PHE A 826 -9.42 17.66 -5.80
C PHE A 826 -8.37 18.75 -5.69
N GLY A 827 -7.08 18.38 -5.71
CA GLY A 827 -5.96 19.34 -5.72
C GLY A 827 -6.09 20.35 -6.86
N THR A 828 -6.33 19.89 -8.08
CA THR A 828 -6.55 20.74 -9.27
C THR A 828 -7.73 21.69 -9.09
N ALA A 829 -8.91 21.19 -8.68
CA ALA A 829 -10.09 22.03 -8.46
C ALA A 829 -9.83 23.10 -7.38
N MET A 830 -9.04 22.77 -6.36
CA MET A 830 -8.69 23.68 -5.28
C MET A 830 -7.63 24.71 -5.68
N VAL A 831 -6.67 24.34 -6.53
CA VAL A 831 -5.75 25.30 -7.16
C VAL A 831 -6.56 26.37 -7.90
N ASP A 832 -7.47 25.96 -8.79
CA ASP A 832 -8.34 26.88 -9.52
C ASP A 832 -9.18 27.75 -8.56
N ALA A 833 -9.75 27.12 -7.53
CA ALA A 833 -10.60 27.82 -6.56
C ALA A 833 -9.83 28.89 -5.77
N PHE A 834 -8.61 28.63 -5.32
CA PHE A 834 -7.81 29.61 -4.58
C PHE A 834 -7.19 30.68 -5.49
N GLU A 835 -6.81 30.34 -6.72
CA GLU A 835 -6.28 31.30 -7.68
C GLU A 835 -7.32 32.38 -8.05
N GLN A 836 -8.60 32.03 -8.14
CA GLN A 836 -9.70 32.97 -8.39
C GLN A 836 -9.80 34.12 -7.37
N VAL A 837 -9.35 33.92 -6.13
CA VAL A 837 -9.46 34.90 -5.04
C VAL A 837 -8.12 35.48 -4.60
N LYS A 838 -7.03 35.12 -5.28
CA LYS A 838 -5.67 35.56 -4.96
C LYS A 838 -5.47 37.04 -5.26
N ASN A 839 -5.69 37.91 -4.26
CA ASN A 839 -5.55 39.36 -4.38
C ASN A 839 -4.14 39.85 -3.98
N GLY A 840 -3.12 39.59 -4.81
CA GLY A 840 -1.75 40.09 -4.60
C GLY A 840 -0.98 39.49 -3.41
N ARG A 841 0.22 40.02 -3.11
CA ARG A 841 1.21 39.47 -2.15
C ARG A 841 0.81 39.48 -0.65
N HIS A 842 -0.43 39.80 -0.29
CA HIS A 842 -0.82 40.07 1.11
C HIS A 842 -1.87 39.13 1.71
N ASP A 843 -2.36 38.12 0.99
CA ASP A 843 -3.25 37.09 1.57
C ASP A 843 -2.46 35.80 1.84
N GLU A 844 -1.76 35.79 2.98
CA GLU A 844 -0.89 34.69 3.41
C GLU A 844 -1.66 33.38 3.59
N ILE A 845 -2.91 33.43 4.07
CA ILE A 845 -3.76 32.25 4.25
C ILE A 845 -4.11 31.61 2.90
N VAL A 846 -4.55 32.42 1.93
CA VAL A 846 -4.84 31.91 0.58
C VAL A 846 -3.57 31.40 -0.09
N ALA A 847 -2.42 32.04 0.12
CA ALA A 847 -1.14 31.58 -0.39
C ALA A 847 -0.75 30.20 0.17
N THR A 848 -0.84 30.01 1.49
CA THR A 848 -0.58 28.72 2.15
C THR A 848 -1.54 27.63 1.63
N LYS A 849 -2.85 27.90 1.59
CA LYS A 849 -3.83 26.91 1.09
C LYS A 849 -3.63 26.57 -0.38
N LEU A 850 -3.25 27.54 -1.22
CA LEU A 850 -2.90 27.30 -2.62
C LEU A 850 -1.64 26.43 -2.76
N GLU A 851 -0.61 26.67 -1.94
CA GLU A 851 0.58 25.81 -1.91
C GLU A 851 0.22 24.38 -1.52
N LYS A 852 -0.61 24.19 -0.49
CA LYS A 852 -1.09 22.86 -0.10
C LYS A 852 -1.96 22.22 -1.18
N ALA A 853 -2.81 22.97 -1.87
CA ALA A 853 -3.59 22.44 -2.99
C ALA A 853 -2.69 21.93 -4.13
N ARG A 854 -1.56 22.60 -4.41
CA ARG A 854 -0.56 22.13 -5.38
C ARG A 854 0.14 20.86 -4.89
N LEU A 855 0.55 20.81 -3.63
CA LEU A 855 1.12 19.60 -3.04
C LEU A 855 0.17 18.41 -3.16
N ILE A 856 -1.12 18.60 -2.86
CA ILE A 856 -2.14 17.55 -3.02
C ILE A 856 -2.27 17.10 -4.48
N ARG A 857 -2.32 18.03 -5.43
CA ARG A 857 -2.38 17.71 -6.86
C ARG A 857 -1.15 16.90 -7.30
N ASP A 858 0.04 17.40 -7.00
CA ASP A 858 1.31 16.84 -7.47
C ASP A 858 1.59 15.47 -6.81
N SER A 859 1.30 15.34 -5.51
CA SER A 859 1.38 14.06 -4.81
C SER A 859 0.33 13.06 -5.29
N GLY A 860 -0.90 13.51 -5.58
CA GLY A 860 -1.93 12.65 -6.18
C GLY A 860 -1.47 12.10 -7.53
N GLN A 861 -0.89 12.94 -8.38
CA GLN A 861 -0.45 12.54 -9.72
C GLN A 861 0.71 11.54 -9.64
N LEU A 862 1.68 11.75 -8.74
CA LEU A 862 2.74 10.79 -8.47
C LEU A 862 2.20 9.45 -7.95
N LEU A 863 1.28 9.48 -6.99
CA LEU A 863 0.68 8.27 -6.44
C LEU A 863 -0.06 7.49 -7.54
N THR A 864 -0.82 8.17 -8.40
CA THR A 864 -1.50 7.56 -9.55
C THR A 864 -0.52 6.92 -10.52
N ALA A 865 0.54 7.62 -10.93
CA ALA A 865 1.54 7.10 -11.87
C ALA A 865 2.22 5.84 -11.32
N SER A 866 2.73 5.93 -10.09
CA SER A 866 3.38 4.81 -9.40
C SER A 866 2.44 3.60 -9.24
N GLU A 867 1.17 3.83 -8.88
CA GLU A 867 0.18 2.74 -8.73
C GLU A 867 -0.15 2.08 -10.08
N ILE A 868 -0.22 2.84 -11.18
CA ILE A 868 -0.40 2.30 -12.53
C ILE A 868 0.81 1.46 -12.95
N HIS A 869 2.03 1.93 -12.69
CA HIS A 869 3.24 1.17 -13.03
C HIS A 869 3.29 -0.16 -12.28
N ALA A 870 3.01 -0.14 -10.97
CA ALA A 870 2.92 -1.35 -10.16
C ALA A 870 1.76 -2.28 -10.59
N THR A 871 0.61 -1.73 -10.96
CA THR A 871 -0.54 -2.49 -11.49
C THR A 871 -0.18 -3.22 -12.79
N ASN A 872 0.43 -2.51 -13.73
CA ASN A 872 0.89 -3.10 -14.99
C ASN A 872 1.97 -4.18 -14.78
N ARG A 873 2.73 -4.10 -13.68
CA ARG A 873 3.79 -5.05 -13.35
C ARG A 873 3.30 -6.29 -12.62
N TYR A 874 2.42 -6.12 -11.64
CA TYR A 874 2.06 -7.17 -10.67
C TYR A 874 0.63 -7.67 -10.79
N TRP A 875 -0.26 -6.93 -11.44
CA TRP A 875 -1.65 -7.35 -11.67
C TRP A 875 -1.89 -7.70 -13.12
N HIS A 876 -1.54 -6.84 -14.08
CA HIS A 876 -1.85 -7.06 -15.49
C HIS A 876 -0.77 -7.91 -16.17
N LEU A 877 -1.17 -9.05 -16.72
CA LEU A 877 -0.28 -10.01 -17.37
C LEU A 877 -0.76 -10.28 -18.79
N TRP A 878 0.15 -10.18 -19.76
CA TRP A 878 -0.15 -10.47 -21.16
C TRP A 878 1.08 -10.94 -21.92
N SER A 879 0.84 -11.55 -23.07
CA SER A 879 1.87 -12.06 -23.95
C SER A 879 2.33 -10.94 -24.88
N SER A 880 3.47 -10.30 -24.57
CA SER A 880 4.13 -9.37 -25.49
C SER A 880 5.65 -9.47 -25.38
N ASP A 881 6.35 -9.33 -26.51
CA ASP A 881 7.81 -9.16 -26.52
C ASP A 881 8.26 -7.85 -25.84
N THR A 882 7.33 -6.90 -25.65
CA THR A 882 7.56 -5.60 -25.00
C THR A 882 7.16 -5.56 -23.53
N HIS A 883 6.50 -6.60 -23.00
CA HIS A 883 6.07 -6.66 -21.60
C HIS A 883 6.73 -7.80 -20.86
N ASN A 884 7.41 -7.47 -19.76
CA ASN A 884 8.11 -8.46 -18.95
C ASN A 884 7.27 -8.85 -17.73
N ASN A 885 6.50 -9.94 -17.86
CA ASN A 885 5.66 -10.46 -16.77
C ASN A 885 6.48 -10.84 -15.53
N THR A 886 5.94 -10.54 -14.35
CA THR A 886 6.59 -10.80 -13.07
C THR A 886 6.61 -12.28 -12.68
N TYR A 887 5.54 -13.01 -12.97
CA TYR A 887 5.32 -14.36 -12.45
C TYR A 887 5.85 -15.45 -13.39
N PRO A 888 6.11 -16.67 -12.85
CA PRO A 888 6.53 -17.79 -13.67
C PRO A 888 5.51 -18.13 -14.78
N PRO A 889 5.96 -18.66 -15.94
CA PRO A 889 5.07 -19.02 -17.06
C PRO A 889 3.99 -20.06 -16.73
N THR A 890 4.09 -20.72 -15.58
CA THR A 890 3.04 -21.63 -15.09
C THR A 890 1.78 -20.88 -14.67
N TYR A 891 1.87 -19.60 -14.26
CA TYR A 891 0.72 -18.73 -14.04
C TYR A 891 0.24 -18.20 -15.38
N THR A 892 -1.03 -18.48 -15.72
CA THR A 892 -1.56 -18.23 -17.08
C THR A 892 -2.73 -17.27 -17.12
N GLN A 893 -3.19 -16.82 -15.95
CA GLN A 893 -4.27 -15.84 -15.89
C GLN A 893 -3.74 -14.46 -16.32
N PRO A 894 -4.54 -13.69 -17.07
CA PRO A 894 -4.16 -12.36 -17.54
C PRO A 894 -4.19 -11.29 -16.44
N VAL A 895 -4.68 -11.65 -15.25
CA VAL A 895 -4.72 -10.78 -14.08
C VAL A 895 -4.36 -11.55 -12.82
N VAL A 896 -3.79 -10.86 -11.84
CA VAL A 896 -3.86 -11.27 -10.43
C VAL A 896 -5.15 -10.72 -9.82
N GLY A 897 -5.88 -11.57 -9.09
CA GLY A 897 -7.09 -11.15 -8.37
C GLY A 897 -6.74 -10.48 -7.05
N MET A 898 -5.98 -11.17 -6.20
CA MET A 898 -5.44 -10.65 -4.94
C MET A 898 -3.92 -10.83 -4.89
N LEU A 899 -3.20 -9.76 -4.62
CA LEU A 899 -1.79 -9.79 -4.28
C LEU A 899 -1.63 -9.73 -2.76
N TYR A 900 -0.79 -10.60 -2.23
CA TYR A 900 -0.31 -10.63 -0.86
C TYR A 900 1.21 -10.46 -0.86
N ASP A 901 1.82 -10.13 0.29
CA ASP A 901 3.30 -10.06 0.42
C ASP A 901 4.00 -11.32 -0.09
N THR A 902 3.36 -12.49 0.04
CA THR A 902 3.96 -13.80 -0.28
C THR A 902 3.13 -14.65 -1.24
N MET A 903 2.05 -14.11 -1.82
CA MET A 903 1.15 -14.87 -2.69
C MET A 903 0.45 -13.98 -3.71
N ALA A 904 0.39 -14.40 -4.97
CA ALA A 904 -0.46 -13.80 -6.00
C ALA A 904 -1.51 -14.84 -6.40
N SER A 905 -2.79 -14.50 -6.23
CA SER A 905 -3.90 -15.44 -6.42
C SER A 905 -4.93 -14.91 -7.41
N PHE A 906 -5.40 -15.77 -8.31
CA PHE A 906 -6.53 -15.49 -9.19
C PHE A 906 -7.85 -15.80 -8.48
N GLN A 907 -8.13 -15.06 -7.41
CA GLN A 907 -9.32 -15.22 -6.57
C GLN A 907 -9.76 -13.84 -6.06
N THR A 908 -10.98 -13.78 -5.53
CA THR A 908 -11.51 -12.58 -4.85
C THR A 908 -12.10 -12.95 -3.50
N TRP A 909 -12.35 -11.95 -2.66
CA TRP A 909 -12.92 -12.16 -1.31
C TRP A 909 -14.35 -12.70 -1.31
N PHE A 910 -15.14 -12.39 -2.34
CA PHE A 910 -16.61 -12.53 -2.28
C PHE A 910 -17.21 -13.40 -3.38
N ALA A 911 -16.47 -13.76 -4.43
CA ALA A 911 -16.98 -14.62 -5.49
C ALA A 911 -15.90 -15.49 -6.17
N PRO A 912 -16.21 -16.76 -6.51
CA PRO A 912 -15.25 -17.67 -7.12
C PRO A 912 -15.17 -17.52 -8.66
N TRP A 913 -15.96 -16.64 -9.26
CA TRP A 913 -16.09 -16.54 -10.71
C TRP A 913 -14.95 -15.72 -11.32
N ALA A 914 -14.32 -16.24 -12.37
CA ALA A 914 -13.22 -15.58 -13.08
C ALA A 914 -13.58 -14.15 -13.55
N VAL A 915 -14.85 -13.92 -13.94
CA VAL A 915 -15.35 -12.60 -14.34
C VAL A 915 -15.16 -11.54 -13.25
N VAL A 916 -15.20 -11.94 -11.97
CA VAL A 916 -15.01 -11.03 -10.84
C VAL A 916 -13.54 -10.68 -10.68
N SER A 917 -12.64 -11.67 -10.75
CA SER A 917 -11.19 -11.43 -10.73
C SER A 917 -10.74 -10.52 -11.88
N PHE A 918 -11.39 -10.60 -13.05
CA PHE A 918 -11.13 -9.68 -14.15
C PHE A 918 -11.75 -8.30 -13.91
N GLY A 919 -13.04 -8.25 -13.56
CA GLY A 919 -13.77 -7.00 -13.40
C GLY A 919 -13.28 -6.13 -12.25
N ILE A 920 -12.80 -6.74 -11.17
CA ILE A 920 -12.31 -6.00 -9.99
C ILE A 920 -11.06 -5.16 -10.27
N GLN A 921 -10.30 -5.49 -11.34
CA GLN A 921 -9.16 -4.68 -11.82
C GLN A 921 -9.57 -3.60 -12.84
N LEU A 922 -10.85 -3.57 -13.24
CA LEU A 922 -11.36 -2.63 -14.24
C LEU A 922 -12.24 -1.53 -13.63
N ILE A 923 -12.86 -1.80 -12.48
CA ILE A 923 -13.78 -0.88 -11.80
C ILE A 923 -13.00 0.10 -10.90
N PRO A 924 -13.34 1.40 -10.88
CA PRO A 924 -14.36 2.09 -11.68
C PRO A 924 -13.89 2.46 -13.10
N LEU A 925 -14.86 2.73 -13.98
CA LEU A 925 -14.62 3.28 -15.33
C LEU A 925 -14.47 4.81 -15.25
N THR A 926 -13.23 5.30 -15.28
CA THR A 926 -12.86 6.72 -15.18
C THR A 926 -11.91 7.14 -16.33
N PRO A 927 -11.58 8.43 -16.50
CA PRO A 927 -10.62 8.86 -17.53
C PRO A 927 -9.25 8.19 -17.42
N VAL A 928 -8.70 8.01 -16.21
CA VAL A 928 -7.34 7.45 -16.00
C VAL A 928 -7.17 6.02 -16.52
N THR A 929 -8.25 5.28 -16.72
CA THR A 929 -8.18 3.89 -17.20
C THR A 929 -7.50 3.76 -18.55
N GLU A 930 -7.48 4.83 -19.37
CA GLU A 930 -6.76 4.82 -20.65
C GLU A 930 -5.26 4.64 -20.50
N THR A 931 -4.71 5.09 -19.37
CA THR A 931 -3.30 4.94 -19.02
C THR A 931 -3.07 3.64 -18.25
N ARG A 932 -4.03 3.23 -17.40
CA ARG A 932 -3.99 1.97 -16.65
C ARG A 932 -4.06 0.74 -17.58
N ASP A 933 -5.03 0.72 -18.49
CA ASP A 933 -5.39 -0.45 -19.28
C ASP A 933 -4.67 -0.43 -20.64
N ASN A 934 -3.58 -1.18 -20.75
CA ASN A 934 -2.87 -1.34 -22.01
C ASN A 934 -3.78 -1.99 -23.07
N VAL A 935 -3.75 -1.46 -24.31
CA VAL A 935 -4.60 -1.95 -25.41
C VAL A 935 -4.31 -3.42 -25.75
N ASP A 936 -3.04 -3.84 -25.79
CA ASP A 936 -2.68 -5.22 -26.10
C ASP A 936 -3.16 -6.18 -25.00
N TRP A 937 -3.04 -5.76 -23.74
CA TRP A 937 -3.60 -6.50 -22.61
C TRP A 937 -5.13 -6.59 -22.70
N ALA A 938 -5.82 -5.50 -23.05
CA ALA A 938 -7.28 -5.49 -23.20
C ALA A 938 -7.73 -6.43 -24.33
N ILE A 939 -7.01 -6.46 -25.45
CA ILE A 939 -7.25 -7.38 -26.58
C ILE A 939 -7.10 -8.84 -26.13
N GLU A 940 -6.09 -9.15 -25.30
CA GLU A 940 -5.90 -10.51 -24.78
C GLU A 940 -6.96 -10.88 -23.72
N LEU A 941 -7.32 -9.93 -22.85
CA LEU A 941 -8.25 -10.16 -21.75
C LEU A 941 -9.69 -10.32 -22.23
N TYR A 942 -10.15 -9.50 -23.19
CA TYR A 942 -11.55 -9.48 -23.62
C TYR A 942 -12.15 -10.87 -23.93
N PRO A 943 -11.55 -11.73 -24.78
CA PRO A 943 -12.12 -13.05 -25.07
C PRO A 943 -12.17 -13.96 -23.84
N LYS A 944 -11.23 -13.80 -22.89
CA LYS A 944 -11.26 -14.54 -21.61
C LYS A 944 -12.38 -14.01 -20.70
N TYR A 945 -12.60 -12.69 -20.69
CA TYR A 945 -13.67 -12.04 -19.95
C TYR A 945 -15.04 -12.47 -20.49
N GLU A 946 -15.25 -12.38 -21.81
CA GLU A 946 -16.50 -12.78 -22.47
C GLU A 946 -16.87 -14.22 -22.14
N LYS A 947 -15.92 -15.14 -22.30
CA LYS A 947 -16.11 -16.54 -21.92
C LYS A 947 -16.42 -16.70 -20.43
N ALA A 948 -15.74 -15.96 -19.54
CA ALA A 948 -15.98 -16.05 -18.11
C ALA A 948 -17.36 -15.50 -17.71
N CYS A 949 -17.85 -14.47 -18.40
CA CYS A 949 -19.19 -13.94 -18.23
C CYS A 949 -20.22 -15.02 -18.63
N ASP A 950 -20.06 -15.64 -19.80
CA ASP A 950 -20.90 -16.75 -20.27
C ASP A 950 -20.89 -17.95 -19.31
N ASP A 951 -19.70 -18.37 -18.85
CA ASP A 951 -19.53 -19.51 -17.94
C ASP A 951 -20.18 -19.28 -16.56
N SER A 952 -20.32 -18.02 -16.15
CA SER A 952 -20.99 -17.64 -14.90
C SER A 952 -22.52 -17.58 -15.01
N GLY A 953 -23.08 -17.78 -16.21
CA GLY A 953 -24.51 -17.66 -16.49
C GLY A 953 -25.03 -16.26 -16.13
N ASP A 954 -26.22 -16.20 -15.52
CA ASP A 954 -26.86 -14.94 -15.16
C ASP A 954 -26.06 -14.11 -14.12
N PHE A 955 -25.04 -14.69 -13.45
CA PHE A 955 -24.28 -14.01 -12.40
C PHE A 955 -23.58 -12.75 -12.91
N CYS A 956 -22.94 -12.80 -14.08
CA CYS A 956 -22.22 -11.68 -14.66
C CYS A 956 -23.11 -10.45 -14.85
N GLU A 957 -24.29 -10.63 -15.47
CA GLU A 957 -25.25 -9.55 -15.69
C GLU A 957 -25.93 -9.13 -14.38
N ALA A 958 -26.43 -10.09 -13.60
CA ALA A 958 -27.20 -9.82 -12.39
C ALA A 958 -26.42 -9.11 -11.28
N ASN A 959 -25.08 -9.04 -11.39
CA ASN A 959 -24.21 -8.34 -10.43
C ASN A 959 -23.41 -7.18 -11.06
N GLY A 960 -23.72 -6.77 -12.30
CA GLY A 960 -23.12 -5.57 -12.91
C GLY A 960 -21.80 -5.76 -13.64
N TRP A 961 -21.27 -6.99 -13.72
CA TRP A 961 -19.99 -7.28 -14.39
C TRP A 961 -20.06 -7.18 -15.91
N SER A 962 -21.26 -7.25 -16.52
CA SER A 962 -21.47 -7.03 -17.95
C SER A 962 -21.21 -5.58 -18.38
N ILE A 963 -21.31 -4.61 -17.47
CA ILE A 963 -21.00 -3.20 -17.74
C ILE A 963 -19.51 -3.03 -18.07
N LEU A 964 -18.65 -3.65 -17.26
CA LEU A 964 -17.19 -3.59 -17.44
C LEU A 964 -16.75 -4.35 -18.69
N GLN A 965 -17.47 -5.41 -19.07
CA GLN A 965 -17.21 -6.14 -20.32
C GLN A 965 -17.35 -5.22 -21.55
N ALA A 966 -18.37 -4.37 -21.59
CA ALA A 966 -18.55 -3.39 -22.67
C ALA A 966 -17.40 -2.35 -22.68
N GLY A 967 -17.00 -1.84 -21.51
CA GLY A 967 -15.86 -0.93 -21.38
C GLY A 967 -14.54 -1.56 -21.86
N LEU A 968 -14.31 -2.83 -21.50
CA LEU A 968 -13.14 -3.58 -21.95
C LEU A 968 -13.14 -3.78 -23.47
N LEU A 969 -14.29 -4.11 -24.07
CA LEU A 969 -14.42 -4.26 -25.52
C LEU A 969 -14.08 -2.97 -26.28
N ALA A 970 -14.50 -1.82 -25.74
CA ALA A 970 -14.14 -0.52 -26.31
C ALA A 970 -12.65 -0.22 -26.16
N THR A 971 -12.03 -0.62 -25.04
CA THR A 971 -10.59 -0.46 -24.80
C THR A 971 -9.77 -1.34 -25.76
N ALA A 972 -10.28 -2.53 -26.08
CA ALA A 972 -9.73 -3.41 -27.12
C ALA A 972 -9.98 -2.92 -28.57
N GLY A 973 -10.63 -1.76 -28.74
CA GLY A 973 -10.82 -1.08 -30.03
C GLY A 973 -12.19 -1.28 -30.70
N ASN A 974 -13.07 -2.14 -30.19
CA ASN A 974 -14.38 -2.41 -30.81
C ASN A 974 -15.51 -1.60 -30.17
N ARG A 975 -15.52 -0.30 -30.44
CA ARG A 975 -16.49 0.67 -29.87
C ARG A 975 -17.93 0.41 -30.31
N SER A 976 -18.16 0.08 -31.58
CA SER A 976 -19.51 -0.14 -32.12
C SER A 976 -20.24 -1.32 -31.48
N ASP A 977 -19.53 -2.43 -31.25
CA ASP A 977 -20.14 -3.59 -30.57
C ASP A 977 -20.19 -3.37 -29.06
N ALA A 978 -19.24 -2.65 -28.47
CA ALA A 978 -19.29 -2.22 -27.07
C ALA A 978 -20.55 -1.41 -26.74
N VAL A 979 -20.98 -0.48 -27.62
CA VAL A 979 -22.23 0.27 -27.43
C VAL A 979 -23.43 -0.68 -27.43
N LYS A 980 -23.54 -1.59 -28.41
CA LYS A 980 -24.64 -2.56 -28.45
C LYS A 980 -24.68 -3.42 -27.20
N GLN A 981 -23.51 -3.80 -26.69
CA GLN A 981 -23.37 -4.57 -25.47
C GLN A 981 -23.80 -3.77 -24.24
N ALA A 982 -23.41 -2.50 -24.14
CA ALA A 982 -23.83 -1.61 -23.08
C ALA A 982 -25.36 -1.41 -23.09
N GLU A 983 -25.96 -1.16 -24.25
CA GLU A 983 -27.42 -0.98 -24.41
C GLU A 983 -28.23 -2.25 -24.09
N ALA A 984 -27.61 -3.43 -24.18
CA ALA A 984 -28.23 -4.69 -23.80
C ALA A 984 -28.30 -4.88 -22.27
N VAL A 985 -27.52 -4.14 -21.47
CA VAL A 985 -27.51 -4.25 -20.01
C VAL A 985 -28.83 -3.71 -19.43
N PRO A 986 -29.61 -4.52 -18.68
CA PRO A 986 -30.86 -4.06 -18.09
C PRO A 986 -30.66 -2.91 -17.09
N LYS A 987 -31.62 -1.98 -17.02
CA LYS A 987 -31.52 -0.77 -16.19
C LYS A 987 -31.36 -1.08 -14.69
N GLU A 988 -31.99 -2.14 -14.22
CA GLU A 988 -31.91 -2.65 -12.85
C GLU A 988 -30.51 -3.11 -12.45
N VAL A 989 -29.66 -3.50 -13.41
CA VAL A 989 -28.28 -3.91 -13.15
C VAL A 989 -27.45 -2.77 -12.57
N PHE A 990 -27.73 -1.52 -12.96
CA PHE A 990 -27.09 -0.33 -12.40
C PHE A 990 -27.49 -0.03 -10.94
N ALA A 991 -28.31 -0.86 -10.31
CA ALA A 991 -28.63 -0.80 -8.88
C ALA A 991 -28.06 -1.98 -8.08
N THR A 992 -27.32 -2.89 -8.72
CA THR A 992 -26.65 -4.05 -8.10
C THR A 992 -25.29 -3.63 -7.52
N ASP A 993 -24.70 -4.45 -6.65
CA ASP A 993 -23.45 -4.11 -5.95
C ASP A 993 -22.29 -3.76 -6.90
N GLY A 994 -22.11 -4.49 -8.01
CA GLY A 994 -21.10 -4.16 -9.04
C GLY A 994 -21.55 -3.07 -10.02
N GLY A 995 -22.85 -2.81 -10.13
CA GLY A 995 -23.41 -1.81 -11.04
C GLY A 995 -23.65 -0.43 -10.42
N VAL A 996 -23.72 -0.32 -9.09
CA VAL A 996 -24.23 0.88 -8.39
C VAL A 996 -23.37 2.13 -8.58
N GLY A 997 -22.06 1.95 -8.79
CA GLY A 997 -21.11 3.01 -9.12
C GLY A 997 -21.12 3.45 -10.60
N ASN A 998 -21.84 2.73 -11.46
CA ASN A 998 -21.90 2.99 -12.90
C ASN A 998 -23.21 3.67 -13.31
N SER A 999 -23.22 4.31 -14.47
CA SER A 999 -24.42 4.84 -15.13
C SER A 999 -24.34 4.56 -16.62
N MET A 1000 -25.48 4.43 -17.31
CA MET A 1000 -25.47 4.23 -18.75
C MET A 1000 -24.78 5.39 -19.46
N THR A 1001 -25.03 6.62 -18.98
CA THR A 1001 -24.34 7.83 -19.44
C THR A 1001 -22.82 7.68 -19.39
N ASN A 1002 -22.27 7.26 -18.25
CA ASN A 1002 -20.82 7.07 -18.12
C ASN A 1002 -20.31 5.91 -18.97
N THR A 1003 -21.05 4.80 -19.07
CA THR A 1003 -20.64 3.65 -19.87
C THR A 1003 -20.51 4.02 -21.35
N ILE A 1004 -21.49 4.71 -21.92
CA ILE A 1004 -21.43 5.16 -23.33
C ILE A 1004 -20.37 6.25 -23.51
N TRP A 1005 -20.26 7.20 -22.58
CA TRP A 1005 -19.21 8.22 -22.60
C TRP A 1005 -17.80 7.61 -22.58
N TYR A 1006 -17.59 6.59 -21.74
CA TYR A 1006 -16.35 5.86 -21.65
C TYR A 1006 -15.98 5.22 -23.00
N ILE A 1007 -16.94 4.52 -23.61
CA ILE A 1007 -16.77 3.88 -24.93
C ILE A 1007 -16.45 4.92 -26.00
N ALA A 1008 -17.18 6.04 -26.01
CA ALA A 1008 -17.04 7.12 -26.97
C ALA A 1008 -15.71 7.89 -26.86
N THR A 1009 -15.03 7.73 -25.73
CA THR A 1009 -13.74 8.35 -25.43
C THR A 1009 -12.63 7.31 -25.33
N ARG A 1010 -12.73 6.14 -25.99
CA ARG A 1010 -11.59 5.20 -26.16
C ARG A 1010 -10.84 5.46 -27.46
N LYS A 1011 -9.53 5.15 -27.47
CA LYS A 1011 -8.67 5.34 -28.65
C LYS A 1011 -9.18 4.47 -29.80
N GLU A 1012 -8.97 4.93 -31.03
CA GLU A 1012 -9.13 4.06 -32.18
C GLU A 1012 -7.92 3.13 -32.25
N VAL A 1013 -8.17 1.83 -32.27
CA VAL A 1013 -7.12 0.81 -32.44
C VAL A 1013 -7.13 0.44 -33.92
N VAL A 1014 -6.04 0.74 -34.63
CA VAL A 1014 -5.90 0.58 -36.09
C VAL A 1014 -5.23 -0.74 -36.44
#